data_AF-A0A0C7MTP2-F1
#
_entry.id   AF-A0A0C7MTP2-F1
#
_cell.length_a   1.000
_cell.length_b   1.000
_cell.length_c   1.000
_cell.angle_alpha   90.00
_cell.angle_beta   90.00
_cell.angle_gamma   90.00
#
_symmetry.space_group_name_H-M   'P 1'
#
loop_
_entity.id
_entity.type
_entity.pdbx_description
1 polymer ?
#
loop_
_entity_poly.entity_id
_entity_poly.type
_entity_poly.pdbx_seq_one_letter_code
_entity_poly.pdbx_strand_id
1 'polypeptide(L)'
;MNELEHIPVLRLSSSEMEDPISFLSQPNVRRLGHIYGMVKLVPPQDFKPPLSIDETCFKFRARVQHLNELNISNRGRLFLMKQLNNFYMHGKRSATVLLSKPYVESQDGRIYFYDLFIAVTQLGNEANAVKQEEGKYSQTPVSSRKRSKSDRFAESDAKRSSRIVLAPLRDIYNNQKLWKDVSKLLVKSAEKLLHVFQTFLAPYYDFLQRKMGPYGDHASMLSNLIYTEDYPKSLLNDSEDDADDSRNGHGAAEEEGEEEEEEEEEEGCVICRRTSHRSKTILCDSCDKPFHIFCLDPPLSDVPRGKWACNNCIIGNGFYGFKEEDKLYTRKSFQKLCSDFDSQLWPQGNKLENLRLLETMFWDQVNQIDTESSIRYGADIHNVGPGQMTGFPTAEFVPPDVQQDPVARQKYTKYVQHPMNLVNLPTAKGSLLWVFGKKISGMTVPWTYIGSTFSTFCWHLEDQYTLSANYQHEGDPKIWYSVPENSREKFDELMKSIAPDLFQKQPDLLHQLVTLIAPYDKRFQDAKISCYKAIQYPGEYVVTFPKCYHSGFNTGYNFNEAVNFTLDLWLPYGVEATHDYIATGKKCVFNMWELMLTVLLEYLENPRKFEEGMVRRCHSELLEMFNREVKTLNQLADVVCAQNEAKGFTRRHIDDKLRVDIQVTVTSSNNEDANEESVSSAGNDDGDDDIFCSSCKTICPFAFVAHSKSTRYSKRRRLQSMKPEEWNQLAEQGDIDILCAHDYFRLVEKADEEDVSDDESRERFERDELYYIRHPDEIRDILKRAQHKIDSMLR
;
A
#
# COMPACT_ATOMS: atom_id res chain seq x y z
N MET A 1 22.56 18.42 -12.32
CA MET A 1 22.14 17.81 -11.04
C MET A 1 23.29 17.87 -10.05
N ASN A 2 23.05 18.41 -8.85
CA ASN A 2 24.00 18.30 -7.74
C ASN A 2 24.11 16.82 -7.35
N GLU A 3 25.31 16.34 -7.05
CA GLU A 3 25.53 14.94 -6.70
C GLU A 3 25.01 14.67 -5.28
N LEU A 4 24.19 13.61 -5.13
CA LEU A 4 23.72 13.17 -3.82
C LEU A 4 24.87 12.48 -3.08
N GLU A 5 24.91 12.66 -1.75
CA GLU A 5 25.82 11.91 -0.91
C GLU A 5 25.45 10.40 -0.97
N HIS A 6 26.48 9.55 -1.01
CA HIS A 6 26.29 8.11 -1.04
C HIS A 6 26.05 7.55 0.36
N ILE A 7 25.19 6.53 0.45
CA ILE A 7 25.01 5.76 1.69
C ILE A 7 26.33 5.04 2.06
N PRO A 8 26.56 4.78 3.36
CA PRO A 8 27.77 4.10 3.82
C PRO A 8 27.86 2.67 3.29
N VAL A 9 29.08 2.27 2.94
CA VAL A 9 29.41 0.92 2.50
C VAL A 9 30.13 0.19 3.62
N LEU A 10 29.55 -0.92 4.08
CA LEU A 10 30.09 -1.78 5.13
C LEU A 10 30.62 -3.05 4.48
N ARG A 11 31.90 -3.38 4.74
CA ARG A 11 32.53 -4.62 4.26
C ARG A 11 32.54 -5.63 5.38
N LEU A 12 31.85 -6.75 5.22
CA LEU A 12 31.67 -7.73 6.27
C LEU A 12 32.82 -8.73 6.30
N SER A 13 33.22 -9.12 7.50
CA SER A 13 34.01 -10.32 7.75
C SER A 13 33.13 -11.58 7.72
N SER A 14 33.74 -12.74 7.51
CA SER A 14 33.00 -14.02 7.55
C SER A 14 32.30 -14.24 8.89
N SER A 15 32.92 -13.81 10.01
CA SER A 15 32.31 -13.91 11.35
C SER A 15 31.08 -13.01 11.54
N GLU A 16 31.05 -11.82 10.93
CA GLU A 16 29.90 -10.92 11.04
C GLU A 16 28.70 -11.42 10.24
N MET A 17 28.93 -12.20 9.17
CA MET A 17 27.86 -12.78 8.36
C MET A 17 27.19 -14.01 8.99
N GLU A 18 27.84 -14.67 9.96
CA GLU A 18 27.27 -15.79 10.70
C GLU A 18 26.22 -15.33 11.73
N ASP A 19 26.21 -14.04 12.09
CA ASP A 19 25.18 -13.43 12.95
C ASP A 19 24.81 -12.02 12.44
N PRO A 20 24.08 -11.95 11.32
CA PRO A 20 23.79 -10.68 10.65
C PRO A 20 22.89 -9.77 11.48
N ILE A 21 21.98 -10.35 12.28
CA ILE A 21 21.09 -9.61 13.15
C ILE A 21 21.89 -8.91 14.25
N SER A 22 22.84 -9.61 14.88
CA SER A 22 23.74 -9.02 15.88
C SER A 22 24.63 -7.93 15.28
N PHE A 23 25.19 -8.15 14.08
CA PHE A 23 25.99 -7.15 13.37
C PHE A 23 25.19 -5.87 13.07
N LEU A 24 24.00 -6.00 12.47
CA LEU A 24 23.12 -4.86 12.17
C LEU A 24 22.60 -4.17 13.45
N SER A 25 22.53 -4.93 14.54
CA SER A 25 22.20 -4.45 15.87
C SER A 25 23.32 -3.65 16.55
N GLN A 26 24.52 -3.57 16.00
CA GLN A 26 25.59 -2.79 16.63
C GLN A 26 25.26 -1.29 16.64
N PRO A 27 25.56 -0.53 17.73
CA PRO A 27 25.18 0.89 17.85
C PRO A 27 25.69 1.79 16.72
N ASN A 28 26.89 1.53 16.21
CA ASN A 28 27.47 2.24 15.07
C ASN A 28 26.68 1.99 13.78
N VAL A 29 26.26 0.74 13.52
CA VAL A 29 25.50 0.38 12.32
C VAL A 29 24.08 0.95 12.39
N ARG A 30 23.42 0.83 13.55
CA ARG A 30 22.11 1.47 13.80
C ARG A 30 22.15 2.98 13.58
N ARG A 31 23.20 3.65 14.05
CA ARG A 31 23.39 5.09 13.85
C ARG A 31 23.49 5.45 12.37
N LEU A 32 24.17 4.62 11.57
CA LEU A 32 24.23 4.80 10.11
C LEU A 32 22.85 4.64 9.49
N GLY A 33 22.11 3.59 9.87
CA GLY A 33 20.71 3.38 9.46
C GLY A 33 19.81 4.58 9.77
N HIS A 34 19.93 5.18 10.96
CA HIS A 34 19.16 6.37 11.32
C HIS A 34 19.56 7.63 10.53
N ILE A 35 20.84 7.81 10.19
CA ILE A 35 21.31 9.00 9.44
C ILE A 35 20.97 8.90 7.95
N TYR A 36 21.21 7.72 7.36
CA TYR A 36 21.17 7.52 5.91
C TYR A 36 19.92 6.78 5.44
N GLY A 37 19.18 6.14 6.34
CA GLY A 37 18.02 5.29 6.04
C GLY A 37 18.38 3.91 5.49
N MET A 38 19.54 3.78 4.83
CA MET A 38 20.04 2.53 4.28
C MET A 38 21.54 2.36 4.53
N VAL A 39 22.00 1.13 4.45
CA VAL A 39 23.43 0.78 4.36
C VAL A 39 23.65 -0.20 3.22
N LYS A 40 24.81 -0.10 2.55
CA LYS A 40 25.22 -1.09 1.55
C LYS A 40 26.19 -2.07 2.19
N LEU A 41 25.92 -3.37 2.09
CA LEU A 41 26.79 -4.42 2.61
C LEU A 41 27.53 -5.10 1.46
N VAL A 42 28.84 -5.21 1.60
CA VAL A 42 29.70 -5.94 0.67
C VAL A 42 30.23 -7.18 1.40
N PRO A 43 29.76 -8.38 1.03
CA PRO A 43 30.26 -9.64 1.57
C PRO A 43 31.76 -9.84 1.28
N PRO A 44 32.44 -10.70 2.04
CA PRO A 44 33.81 -11.10 1.72
C PRO A 44 33.86 -11.89 0.40
N GLN A 45 35.03 -11.90 -0.24
CA GLN A 45 35.18 -12.39 -1.63
C GLN A 45 34.86 -13.88 -1.83
N ASP A 46 34.91 -14.66 -0.76
CA ASP A 46 34.58 -16.09 -0.74
C ASP A 46 33.07 -16.35 -0.66
N PHE A 47 32.28 -15.36 -0.21
CA PHE A 47 30.82 -15.43 -0.21
C PHE A 47 30.27 -15.07 -1.60
N LYS A 48 30.04 -16.11 -2.40
CA LYS A 48 29.48 -16.04 -3.75
C LYS A 48 28.49 -17.18 -3.93
N PRO A 49 27.25 -17.05 -3.40
CA PRO A 49 26.22 -18.05 -3.62
C PRO A 49 25.91 -18.14 -5.13
N PRO A 50 25.81 -19.35 -5.71
CA PRO A 50 25.39 -19.50 -7.10
C PRO A 50 23.90 -19.16 -7.23
N LEU A 51 23.51 -18.57 -8.35
CA LEU A 51 22.10 -18.39 -8.72
C LEU A 51 21.47 -19.76 -8.94
N SER A 52 20.45 -20.10 -8.15
CA SER A 52 19.86 -21.43 -8.08
C SER A 52 18.39 -21.44 -8.52
N ILE A 53 18.17 -21.15 -9.79
CA ILE A 53 16.85 -21.17 -10.43
C ILE A 53 16.76 -22.35 -11.42
N ASP A 54 15.63 -23.04 -11.42
CA ASP A 54 15.31 -24.03 -12.44
C ASP A 54 14.80 -23.35 -13.72
N GLU A 55 15.68 -23.22 -14.70
CA GLU A 55 15.40 -22.62 -16.01
C GLU A 55 14.29 -23.30 -16.81
N THR A 56 13.93 -24.55 -16.49
CA THR A 56 12.91 -25.29 -17.23
C THR A 56 11.50 -24.87 -16.84
N CYS A 57 11.31 -24.48 -15.58
CA CYS A 57 10.01 -24.21 -14.99
C CYS A 57 9.84 -22.76 -14.51
N PHE A 58 10.94 -22.04 -14.23
CA PHE A 58 10.86 -20.63 -13.85
C PHE A 58 10.38 -19.76 -15.01
N LYS A 59 9.12 -19.34 -14.92
CA LYS A 59 8.46 -18.40 -15.81
C LYS A 59 7.79 -17.32 -14.99
N PHE A 60 7.63 -16.15 -15.58
CA PHE A 60 6.96 -15.02 -14.95
C PHE A 60 6.27 -14.16 -15.99
N ARG A 61 5.23 -13.43 -15.59
CA ARG A 61 4.59 -12.40 -16.41
C ARG A 61 5.31 -11.07 -16.16
N ALA A 62 5.53 -10.31 -17.23
CA ALA A 62 6.13 -8.99 -17.10
C ALA A 62 5.04 -7.96 -16.78
N ARG A 63 5.34 -7.02 -15.88
CA ARG A 63 4.53 -5.82 -15.67
C ARG A 63 5.06 -4.68 -16.54
N VAL A 64 4.18 -3.77 -16.94
CA VAL A 64 4.49 -2.59 -17.75
C VAL A 64 4.37 -1.32 -16.92
N GLN A 65 5.37 -0.45 -16.98
CA GLN A 65 5.41 0.85 -16.33
C GLN A 65 5.51 1.96 -17.38
N HIS A 66 4.64 2.97 -17.28
CA HIS A 66 4.74 4.18 -18.10
C HIS A 66 5.44 5.26 -17.28
N LEU A 67 6.74 5.50 -17.53
CA LEU A 67 7.59 6.32 -16.65
C LEU A 67 7.07 7.76 -16.47
N ASN A 68 6.49 8.34 -17.52
CA ASN A 68 5.90 9.68 -17.52
C ASN A 68 4.70 9.81 -16.55
N GLU A 69 4.04 8.70 -16.21
CA GLU A 69 2.89 8.64 -15.28
C GLU A 69 3.31 8.42 -13.81
N LEU A 70 4.57 8.07 -13.59
CA LEU A 70 5.08 7.81 -12.24
C LEU A 70 5.39 9.10 -11.47
N ASN A 71 5.72 10.18 -12.17
CA ASN A 71 5.90 11.48 -11.51
C ASN A 71 4.57 11.96 -10.91
N ILE A 72 4.57 12.30 -9.61
CA ILE A 72 3.36 12.74 -8.89
C ILE A 72 2.64 13.92 -9.56
N SER A 73 3.38 14.87 -10.12
CA SER A 73 2.81 16.04 -10.80
C SER A 73 2.22 15.64 -12.15
N ASN A 74 2.91 14.79 -12.92
CA ASN A 74 2.40 14.31 -14.20
C ASN A 74 1.16 13.43 -14.02
N ARG A 75 1.13 12.58 -12.99
CA ARG A 75 -0.05 11.79 -12.66
C ARG A 75 -1.27 12.65 -12.38
N GLY A 76 -1.14 13.66 -11.52
CA GLY A 76 -2.23 14.62 -11.26
C GLY A 76 -2.70 15.32 -12.53
N ARG A 77 -1.75 15.74 -13.39
CA ARG A 77 -2.03 16.37 -14.70
C ARG A 77 -2.80 15.46 -15.65
N LEU A 78 -2.37 14.20 -15.80
CA LEU A 78 -3.02 13.23 -16.69
C LEU A 78 -4.40 12.82 -16.16
N PHE A 79 -4.52 12.58 -14.85
CA PHE A 79 -5.81 12.29 -14.23
C PHE A 79 -6.81 13.43 -14.41
N LEU A 80 -6.42 14.68 -14.14
CA LEU A 80 -7.34 15.80 -14.33
C LEU A 80 -7.72 15.98 -15.80
N MET A 81 -6.80 15.77 -16.74
CA MET A 81 -7.13 15.81 -18.17
C MET A 81 -8.19 14.75 -18.52
N LYS A 82 -8.03 13.51 -18.07
CA LYS A 82 -9.03 12.44 -18.28
C LYS A 82 -10.36 12.77 -17.60
N GLN A 83 -10.35 13.28 -16.38
CA GLN A 83 -11.55 13.73 -15.65
C GLN A 83 -12.29 14.85 -16.40
N LEU A 84 -11.57 15.85 -16.92
CA LEU A 84 -12.14 16.92 -17.74
C LEU A 84 -12.73 16.37 -19.04
N ASN A 85 -12.01 15.46 -19.73
CA ASN A 85 -12.53 14.82 -20.93
C ASN A 85 -13.82 14.05 -20.64
N ASN A 86 -13.84 13.23 -19.59
CA ASN A 86 -15.03 12.50 -19.14
C ASN A 86 -16.18 13.47 -18.79
N PHE A 87 -15.91 14.59 -18.12
CA PHE A 87 -16.91 15.62 -17.82
C PHE A 87 -17.49 16.26 -19.09
N TYR A 88 -16.65 16.57 -20.08
CA TYR A 88 -17.07 17.20 -21.33
C TYR A 88 -17.70 16.23 -22.33
N MET A 89 -17.61 14.92 -22.13
CA MET A 89 -18.37 13.93 -22.92
C MET A 89 -19.89 14.10 -22.77
N HIS A 90 -20.38 14.69 -21.67
CA HIS A 90 -21.81 14.84 -21.41
C HIS A 90 -22.51 15.88 -22.32
N GLY A 91 -23.38 15.38 -23.21
CA GLY A 91 -24.42 16.15 -23.88
C GLY A 91 -23.93 17.01 -25.06
N LYS A 92 -24.71 18.03 -25.47
CA LYS A 92 -24.38 18.95 -26.57
C LYS A 92 -23.24 19.94 -26.24
N ARG A 93 -22.50 19.72 -25.15
CA ARG A 93 -21.31 20.50 -24.82
C ARG A 93 -20.25 20.09 -25.83
N SER A 94 -20.04 20.98 -26.78
CA SER A 94 -19.30 20.80 -28.03
C SER A 94 -18.19 19.74 -27.97
N ALA A 95 -18.20 18.81 -28.92
CA ALA A 95 -17.09 17.90 -29.27
C ALA A 95 -15.74 18.62 -29.53
N THR A 96 -15.70 19.95 -29.42
CA THR A 96 -14.57 20.86 -29.62
C THR A 96 -13.67 21.02 -28.38
N VAL A 97 -14.01 20.44 -27.22
CA VAL A 97 -13.24 20.57 -25.95
C VAL A 97 -12.71 19.23 -25.44
N LEU A 98 -12.52 18.23 -26.32
CA LEU A 98 -11.71 17.07 -25.95
C LEU A 98 -10.23 17.50 -25.92
N LEU A 99 -9.64 17.45 -24.74
CA LEU A 99 -8.26 17.82 -24.50
C LEU A 99 -7.36 16.71 -25.02
N SER A 100 -6.48 17.04 -25.96
CA SER A 100 -5.41 16.16 -26.44
C SER A 100 -4.12 16.26 -25.62
N LYS A 101 -3.98 17.32 -24.83
CA LYS A 101 -2.82 17.59 -23.98
C LYS A 101 -3.27 18.07 -22.60
N PRO A 102 -2.50 17.82 -21.53
CA PRO A 102 -2.85 18.25 -20.16
C PRO A 102 -2.53 19.73 -19.89
N TYR A 103 -2.23 20.51 -20.93
CA TYR A 103 -1.86 21.91 -20.86
C TYR A 103 -2.27 22.70 -22.12
N VAL A 104 -2.27 24.02 -22.00
CA VAL A 104 -2.34 24.97 -23.12
C VAL A 104 -0.95 25.59 -23.34
N GLU A 105 -0.54 25.71 -24.60
CA GLU A 105 0.68 26.43 -24.96
C GLU A 105 0.45 27.94 -24.94
N SER A 106 1.39 28.67 -24.33
CA SER A 106 1.39 30.14 -24.30
C SER A 106 2.80 30.66 -24.56
N GLN A 107 2.91 31.94 -24.91
CA GLN A 107 4.20 32.63 -25.03
C GLN A 107 5.03 32.57 -23.74
N ASP A 108 4.38 32.48 -22.59
CA ASP A 108 5.03 32.38 -21.28
C ASP A 108 5.38 30.92 -20.91
N GLY A 109 5.22 29.97 -21.84
CA GLY A 109 5.36 28.52 -21.63
C GLY A 109 4.02 27.80 -21.44
N ARG A 110 4.08 26.53 -21.02
CA ARG A 110 2.91 25.67 -20.83
C ARG A 110 2.14 26.05 -19.57
N ILE A 111 0.81 26.10 -19.67
CA ILE A 111 -0.11 26.27 -18.54
C ILE A 111 -0.84 24.93 -18.35
N TYR A 112 -0.45 24.18 -17.33
CA TYR A 112 -1.06 22.90 -16.98
C TYR A 112 -2.39 23.12 -16.28
N PHE A 113 -3.42 22.39 -16.70
CA PHE A 113 -4.76 22.49 -16.11
C PHE A 113 -4.75 22.13 -14.62
N TYR A 114 -4.00 21.09 -14.25
CA TYR A 114 -3.91 20.60 -12.88
C TYR A 114 -3.19 21.57 -11.95
N ASP A 115 -2.02 22.06 -12.34
CA ASP A 115 -1.26 23.03 -11.54
C ASP A 115 -2.11 24.29 -11.27
N LEU A 116 -2.88 24.75 -12.27
CA LEU A 116 -3.80 25.87 -12.12
C LEU A 116 -4.98 25.53 -11.20
N PHE A 117 -5.58 24.34 -11.32
CA PHE A 117 -6.66 23.88 -10.45
C PHE A 117 -6.21 23.82 -8.98
N ILE A 118 -5.05 23.21 -8.70
CA ILE A 118 -4.50 23.13 -7.34
C ILE A 118 -4.15 24.51 -6.78
N ALA A 119 -3.52 25.38 -7.57
CA ALA A 119 -3.19 26.74 -7.13
C ALA A 119 -4.44 27.56 -6.76
N VAL A 120 -5.49 27.52 -7.58
CA VAL A 120 -6.75 28.24 -7.33
C VAL A 120 -7.48 27.69 -6.11
N THR A 121 -7.51 26.36 -5.94
CA THR A 121 -8.17 25.73 -4.80
C THR A 121 -7.46 26.01 -3.47
N GLN A 122 -6.13 25.89 -3.42
CA GLN A 122 -5.36 26.17 -2.21
C GLN A 122 -5.46 27.65 -1.80
N LEU A 123 -5.14 28.59 -2.70
CA LEU A 123 -5.13 30.02 -2.39
C LEU A 123 -6.56 30.60 -2.22
N GLY A 124 -7.56 30.02 -2.90
CA GLY A 124 -8.96 30.38 -2.73
C GLY A 124 -9.47 30.09 -1.31
N ASN A 125 -9.03 28.98 -0.72
CA ASN A 125 -9.38 28.62 0.66
C ASN A 125 -8.74 29.56 1.68
N GLU A 126 -7.47 29.92 1.49
CA GLU A 126 -6.80 30.88 2.37
C GLU A 126 -7.49 32.25 2.35
N ALA A 127 -7.90 32.73 1.18
CA ALA A 127 -8.63 33.99 1.05
C ALA A 127 -10.00 33.97 1.74
N ASN A 128 -10.66 32.80 1.79
CA ASN A 128 -11.94 32.64 2.49
C ASN A 128 -11.79 32.47 4.00
N ALA A 129 -10.74 31.79 4.47
CA ALA A 129 -10.45 31.65 5.91
C ALA A 129 -10.22 33.01 6.57
N VAL A 130 -9.47 33.90 5.91
CA VAL A 130 -9.22 35.27 6.41
C VAL A 130 -10.53 36.08 6.53
N LYS A 131 -11.46 35.94 5.58
CA LYS A 131 -12.78 36.60 5.64
C LYS A 131 -13.64 36.11 6.81
N GLN A 132 -13.52 34.84 7.21
CA GLN A 132 -14.28 34.27 8.33
C GLN A 132 -13.73 34.72 9.70
N GLU A 133 -12.42 34.93 9.82
CA GLU A 133 -11.82 35.45 11.06
C GLU A 133 -12.14 36.93 11.29
N GLU A 134 -12.16 37.75 10.22
CA GLU A 134 -12.53 39.17 10.30
C GLU A 134 -14.01 39.40 10.69
N GLY A 135 -14.88 38.41 10.46
CA GLY A 135 -16.30 38.45 10.81
C GLY A 135 -16.65 38.10 12.27
N LYS A 136 -15.68 37.64 13.09
CA LYS A 136 -15.93 37.16 14.47
C LYS A 136 -15.66 38.18 15.58
N TYR A 137 -15.36 39.45 15.26
CA TYR A 137 -15.31 40.54 16.24
C TYR A 137 -16.67 41.27 16.35
N SER A 138 -17.68 40.57 16.88
CA SER A 138 -18.95 41.19 17.30
C SER A 138 -19.65 40.35 18.38
N GLN A 139 -19.30 40.67 19.63
CA GLN A 139 -20.08 40.55 20.89
C GLN A 139 -20.92 39.29 21.17
N THR A 140 -20.49 38.45 22.13
CA THR A 140 -21.19 38.14 23.41
C THR A 140 -20.35 37.17 24.28
N PRO A 141 -20.37 37.28 25.62
CA PRO A 141 -19.56 36.41 26.49
C PRO A 141 -20.35 35.16 26.90
N VAL A 142 -19.87 33.96 26.55
CA VAL A 142 -20.41 32.68 27.05
C VAL A 142 -19.37 31.98 27.93
N SER A 143 -19.86 31.56 29.10
CA SER A 143 -19.22 30.95 30.25
C SER A 143 -18.21 29.82 29.96
N SER A 144 -17.01 29.97 30.52
CA SER A 144 -15.92 28.99 30.54
C SER A 144 -16.18 27.81 31.49
N ARG A 145 -16.44 26.61 30.95
CA ARG A 145 -16.23 25.33 31.66
C ARG A 145 -14.80 24.84 31.39
N LYS A 146 -14.04 24.57 32.45
CA LYS A 146 -12.65 24.08 32.40
C LYS A 146 -12.62 22.64 31.87
N ARG A 147 -12.05 22.44 30.67
CA ARG A 147 -11.63 21.11 30.16
C ARG A 147 -10.40 20.61 30.93
N SER A 148 -10.32 19.29 31.12
CA SER A 148 -9.30 18.61 31.92
C SER A 148 -7.97 18.44 31.15
N LYS A 149 -6.89 18.11 31.87
CA LYS A 149 -5.52 18.02 31.35
C LYS A 149 -5.23 16.78 30.49
N SER A 150 -6.15 15.80 30.39
CA SER A 150 -5.93 14.54 29.66
C SER A 150 -6.14 14.63 28.14
N ASP A 151 -6.79 15.68 27.64
CA ASP A 151 -7.10 15.84 26.20
C ASP A 151 -5.95 16.46 25.39
N ARG A 152 -4.80 16.75 26.01
CA ARG A 152 -3.67 17.41 25.32
C ARG A 152 -2.89 16.50 24.37
N PHE A 153 -3.14 15.19 24.37
CA PHE A 153 -2.47 14.25 23.49
C PHE A 153 -3.28 13.87 22.23
N ALA A 154 -4.53 14.31 22.11
CA ALA A 154 -5.39 14.02 20.95
C ALA A 154 -5.65 15.25 20.04
N GLU A 155 -5.24 16.45 20.46
CA GLU A 155 -5.49 17.71 19.70
C GLU A 155 -4.20 18.44 19.25
N SER A 156 -3.00 17.88 19.47
CA SER A 156 -1.76 18.50 18.97
C SER A 156 -1.47 18.23 17.49
N ASP A 157 -2.16 17.27 16.86
CA ASP A 157 -1.98 16.92 15.44
C ASP A 157 -3.00 17.56 14.50
N ALA A 158 -3.89 18.42 15.00
CA ALA A 158 -4.80 19.22 14.19
C ALA A 158 -4.15 20.53 13.67
N LYS A 159 -2.87 20.48 13.25
CA LYS A 159 -2.30 21.57 12.43
C LYS A 159 -2.80 21.39 10.99
N ARG A 160 -3.77 22.22 10.61
CA ARG A 160 -4.27 22.44 9.24
C ARG A 160 -4.47 21.13 8.45
N SER A 161 -5.65 20.51 8.59
CA SER A 161 -6.11 19.51 7.62
C SER A 161 -5.97 20.10 6.21
N SER A 162 -5.11 19.48 5.39
CA SER A 162 -4.82 19.78 3.98
C SER A 162 -5.99 19.40 3.07
N ARG A 163 -7.21 19.65 3.52
CA ARG A 163 -8.44 19.24 2.86
C ARG A 163 -8.81 20.28 1.82
N ILE A 164 -8.97 19.85 0.57
CA ILE A 164 -9.40 20.76 -0.49
C ILE A 164 -10.88 21.08 -0.28
N VAL A 165 -11.17 22.35 -0.05
CA VAL A 165 -12.51 22.93 -0.11
C VAL A 165 -12.61 23.79 -1.36
N LEU A 166 -13.78 23.85 -1.99
CA LEU A 166 -13.99 24.64 -3.21
C LEU A 166 -14.73 25.94 -2.89
N ALA A 167 -14.07 27.09 -3.08
CA ALA A 167 -14.64 28.42 -2.90
C ALA A 167 -15.70 28.74 -3.99
N PRO A 168 -16.76 29.52 -3.72
CA PRO A 168 -17.73 29.89 -4.75
C PRO A 168 -17.07 30.59 -5.94
N LEU A 169 -17.46 30.22 -7.17
CA LEU A 169 -16.85 30.78 -8.39
C LEU A 169 -16.89 32.32 -8.46
N ARG A 170 -17.95 32.94 -7.92
CA ARG A 170 -18.08 34.40 -7.81
C ARG A 170 -16.94 35.05 -7.00
N ASP A 171 -16.48 34.35 -5.96
CA ASP A 171 -15.42 34.81 -5.07
C ASP A 171 -14.03 34.58 -5.69
N ILE A 172 -13.91 33.60 -6.60
CA ILE A 172 -12.68 33.33 -7.35
C ILE A 172 -12.50 34.36 -8.47
N TYR A 173 -13.53 34.63 -9.28
CA TYR A 173 -13.40 35.53 -10.43
C TYR A 173 -13.06 36.97 -10.05
N ASN A 174 -13.66 37.49 -8.98
CA ASN A 174 -13.52 38.90 -8.62
C ASN A 174 -12.30 39.17 -7.71
N ASN A 175 -11.56 38.13 -7.30
CA ASN A 175 -10.46 38.27 -6.35
C ASN A 175 -9.13 38.58 -7.06
N GLN A 176 -8.83 39.87 -7.23
CA GLN A 176 -7.57 40.31 -7.83
C GLN A 176 -6.33 39.89 -7.03
N LYS A 177 -6.43 39.74 -5.70
CA LYS A 177 -5.31 39.29 -4.86
C LYS A 177 -4.98 37.82 -5.14
N LEU A 178 -6.00 36.97 -5.21
CA LEU A 178 -5.87 35.56 -5.58
C LEU A 178 -5.12 35.41 -6.90
N TRP A 179 -5.58 36.07 -7.97
CA TRP A 179 -4.95 35.94 -9.29
C TRP A 179 -3.53 36.51 -9.36
N LYS A 180 -3.21 37.52 -8.54
CA LYS A 180 -1.81 38.00 -8.38
C LYS A 180 -0.94 36.94 -7.71
N ASP A 181 -1.45 36.25 -6.70
CA ASP A 181 -0.69 35.23 -5.98
C ASP A 181 -0.56 33.93 -6.79
N VAL A 182 -1.61 33.50 -7.52
CA VAL A 182 -1.55 32.40 -8.49
C VAL A 182 -0.53 32.72 -9.61
N SER A 183 -0.54 33.96 -10.12
CA SER A 183 0.40 34.43 -11.14
C SER A 183 1.86 34.36 -10.68
N LYS A 184 2.13 34.69 -9.41
CA LYS A 184 3.47 34.54 -8.80
C LYS A 184 3.86 33.08 -8.63
N LEU A 185 2.93 32.23 -8.17
CA LEU A 185 3.18 30.82 -7.90
C LEU A 185 3.53 30.05 -9.19
N LEU A 186 2.74 30.26 -10.25
CA LEU A 186 2.93 29.57 -11.53
C LEU A 186 3.88 30.31 -12.48
N VAL A 187 4.29 31.52 -12.13
CA VAL A 187 5.16 32.40 -12.93
C VAL A 187 4.58 32.60 -14.34
N LYS A 188 3.29 32.97 -14.43
CA LYS A 188 2.56 33.25 -15.69
C LYS A 188 1.68 34.50 -15.56
N SER A 189 1.21 35.06 -16.67
CA SER A 189 0.26 36.19 -16.66
C SER A 189 -1.08 35.82 -16.00
N ALA A 190 -1.50 36.64 -15.03
CA ALA A 190 -2.79 36.49 -14.33
C ALA A 190 -3.99 36.49 -15.29
N GLU A 191 -3.97 37.33 -16.32
CA GLU A 191 -5.06 37.42 -17.32
C GLU A 191 -5.21 36.12 -18.10
N LYS A 192 -4.10 35.53 -18.55
CA LYS A 192 -4.11 34.26 -19.28
C LYS A 192 -4.54 33.10 -18.38
N LEU A 193 -4.06 33.06 -17.13
CA LEU A 193 -4.45 32.04 -16.16
C LEU A 193 -5.96 32.10 -15.88
N LEU A 194 -6.51 33.30 -15.70
CA LEU A 194 -7.94 33.50 -15.53
C LEU A 194 -8.72 33.05 -16.77
N HIS A 195 -8.25 33.39 -17.97
CA HIS A 195 -8.90 32.96 -19.22
C HIS A 195 -8.91 31.43 -19.37
N VAL A 196 -7.78 30.76 -19.11
CA VAL A 196 -7.69 29.29 -19.16
C VAL A 196 -8.62 28.67 -18.12
N PHE A 197 -8.65 29.20 -16.90
CA PHE A 197 -9.55 28.73 -15.85
C PHE A 197 -11.02 28.86 -16.27
N GLN A 198 -11.43 30.03 -16.75
CA GLN A 198 -12.81 30.28 -17.19
C GLN A 198 -13.24 29.37 -18.34
N THR A 199 -12.31 29.11 -19.27
CA THR A 199 -12.60 28.35 -20.50
C THR A 199 -12.70 26.85 -20.23
N PHE A 200 -11.75 26.29 -19.47
CA PHE A 200 -11.60 24.84 -19.35
C PHE A 200 -11.94 24.28 -17.97
N LEU A 201 -11.68 25.01 -16.89
CA LEU A 201 -11.78 24.48 -15.53
C LEU A 201 -13.06 24.89 -14.81
N ALA A 202 -13.56 26.10 -15.03
CA ALA A 202 -14.67 26.64 -14.26
C ALA A 202 -15.96 25.82 -14.34
N PRO A 203 -16.38 25.27 -15.51
CA PRO A 203 -17.56 24.41 -15.57
C PRO A 203 -17.40 23.12 -14.73
N TYR A 204 -16.22 22.52 -14.75
CA TYR A 204 -15.90 21.34 -13.95
C TYR A 204 -15.80 21.68 -12.45
N TYR A 205 -15.20 22.82 -12.12
CA TYR A 205 -15.10 23.34 -10.76
C TYR A 205 -16.48 23.56 -10.13
N ASP A 206 -17.43 24.17 -10.88
CA ASP A 206 -18.82 24.35 -10.45
C ASP A 206 -19.52 23.01 -10.21
N PHE A 207 -19.29 22.04 -11.10
CA PHE A 207 -19.81 20.68 -10.94
C PHE A 207 -19.32 20.03 -9.65
N LEU A 208 -18.01 20.06 -9.38
CA LEU A 208 -17.43 19.53 -8.15
C LEU A 208 -18.01 20.24 -6.92
N GLN A 209 -18.09 21.57 -6.93
CA GLN A 209 -18.64 22.34 -5.82
C GLN A 209 -20.09 21.97 -5.51
N ARG A 210 -20.95 21.80 -6.53
CA ARG A 210 -22.34 21.38 -6.32
C ARG A 210 -22.44 19.97 -5.74
N LYS A 211 -21.57 19.06 -6.16
CA LYS A 211 -21.51 17.69 -5.63
C LYS A 211 -20.97 17.61 -4.20
N MET A 212 -20.25 18.63 -3.74
CA MET A 212 -19.76 18.74 -2.35
C MET A 212 -20.75 19.41 -1.37
N GLY A 213 -21.85 20.02 -1.86
CA GLY A 213 -22.89 20.66 -1.04
C GLY A 213 -22.54 22.06 -0.47
N PRO A 214 -23.54 22.85 -0.03
CA PRO A 214 -23.35 24.23 0.45
C PRO A 214 -22.81 24.37 1.89
N TYR A 215 -22.67 23.27 2.63
CA TYR A 215 -22.08 23.23 3.95
C TYR A 215 -21.02 22.13 3.93
N GLY A 216 -19.77 22.49 4.25
CA GLY A 216 -18.65 21.57 4.37
C GLY A 216 -18.80 20.64 5.58
N ASP A 217 -19.90 19.89 5.61
CA ASP A 217 -20.03 18.75 6.49
C ASP A 217 -18.97 17.72 6.10
N HIS A 218 -18.58 16.91 7.09
CA HIS A 218 -17.33 16.16 7.20
C HIS A 218 -16.98 15.16 6.06
N ALA A 219 -17.70 15.14 4.95
CA ALA A 219 -17.60 14.26 3.80
C ALA A 219 -16.56 14.73 2.74
N SER A 220 -15.51 13.93 2.50
CA SER A 220 -14.39 14.25 1.59
C SER A 220 -14.87 14.45 0.14
N MET A 221 -14.04 14.97 -0.78
CA MET A 221 -14.34 14.97 -2.23
C MET A 221 -14.82 13.60 -2.76
N LEU A 222 -14.58 12.53 -2.01
CA LEU A 222 -14.88 11.14 -2.33
C LEU A 222 -16.10 10.52 -1.62
N SER A 223 -16.69 11.14 -0.61
CA SER A 223 -17.80 10.49 0.12
C SER A 223 -19.05 10.25 -0.74
N ASN A 224 -19.07 10.80 -1.96
CA ASN A 224 -20.20 10.79 -2.88
C ASN A 224 -19.88 10.08 -4.22
N LEU A 225 -18.91 9.17 -4.24
CA LEU A 225 -18.80 8.22 -5.37
C LEU A 225 -20.08 7.37 -5.44
N ILE A 226 -20.55 7.08 -6.66
CA ILE A 226 -21.75 6.28 -6.94
C ILE A 226 -21.63 4.87 -6.33
N TYR A 227 -20.42 4.33 -6.33
CA TYR A 227 -20.08 3.01 -5.80
C TYR A 227 -18.60 2.94 -5.42
N THR A 228 -18.23 2.00 -4.56
CA THR A 228 -16.84 1.63 -4.25
C THR A 228 -16.48 0.35 -5.00
N GLU A 229 -15.27 0.28 -5.55
CA GLU A 229 -14.73 -0.92 -6.18
C GLU A 229 -13.77 -1.60 -5.20
N ASP A 230 -13.88 -2.92 -5.06
CA ASP A 230 -12.92 -3.70 -4.27
C ASP A 230 -11.55 -3.75 -4.97
N TYR A 231 -11.57 -3.81 -6.31
CA TYR A 231 -10.40 -3.77 -7.18
C TYR A 231 -10.54 -2.62 -8.19
N PRO A 232 -10.19 -1.39 -7.79
CA PRO A 232 -10.33 -0.23 -8.65
C PRO A 232 -9.47 -0.34 -9.91
N LYS A 233 -9.98 0.13 -11.06
CA LYS A 233 -9.19 0.26 -12.30
C LYS A 233 -8.60 1.68 -12.41
N SER A 234 -7.40 1.76 -12.99
CA SER A 234 -6.73 3.05 -13.24
C SER A 234 -7.33 3.75 -14.45
N LEU A 235 -7.77 5.00 -14.28
CA LEU A 235 -8.31 5.83 -15.38
C LEU A 235 -7.30 6.14 -16.51
N LEU A 236 -6.01 5.89 -16.28
CA LEU A 236 -4.96 6.07 -17.29
C LEU A 236 -4.73 4.80 -18.13
N ASN A 237 -5.12 3.64 -17.61
CA ASN A 237 -4.86 2.34 -18.23
C ASN A 237 -5.93 1.95 -19.28
N ASP A 238 -6.90 2.80 -19.57
CA ASP A 238 -8.06 2.50 -20.43
C ASP A 238 -7.78 2.58 -21.95
N SER A 239 -6.54 2.47 -22.42
CA SER A 239 -6.29 2.31 -23.87
C SER A 239 -6.59 0.87 -24.29
N GLU A 240 -7.79 0.67 -24.80
CA GLU A 240 -8.29 -0.54 -25.48
C GLU A 240 -7.65 -0.74 -26.88
N ASP A 241 -6.38 -0.38 -27.07
CA ASP A 241 -5.74 -0.39 -28.40
C ASP A 241 -4.84 -1.61 -28.66
N ASP A 242 -4.89 -2.67 -27.83
CA ASP A 242 -4.12 -3.91 -28.06
C ASP A 242 -4.95 -5.22 -27.97
N ALA A 243 -6.29 -5.13 -28.04
CA ALA A 243 -7.17 -6.30 -27.99
C ALA A 243 -8.26 -6.31 -29.07
N ASP A 244 -7.94 -5.92 -30.30
CA ASP A 244 -8.83 -6.10 -31.47
C ASP A 244 -8.08 -6.54 -32.73
N ASP A 245 -7.39 -7.69 -32.67
CA ASP A 245 -6.91 -8.38 -33.90
C ASP A 245 -7.19 -9.89 -33.91
N SER A 246 -8.23 -10.34 -33.20
CA SER A 246 -8.65 -11.75 -33.23
C SER A 246 -10.11 -11.96 -33.65
N ARG A 247 -10.76 -10.95 -34.23
CA ARG A 247 -12.10 -11.08 -34.83
C ARG A 247 -12.13 -10.60 -36.28
N ASN A 248 -11.53 -11.38 -37.19
CA ASN A 248 -12.12 -11.67 -38.51
C ASN A 248 -11.29 -12.65 -39.36
N GLY A 249 -11.81 -13.87 -39.54
CA GLY A 249 -11.98 -14.46 -40.88
C GLY A 249 -10.92 -15.40 -41.48
N HIS A 250 -11.15 -16.71 -41.28
CA HIS A 250 -11.02 -17.82 -42.26
C HIS A 250 -9.63 -18.44 -42.56
N GLY A 251 -9.46 -19.72 -42.18
CA GLY A 251 -8.60 -20.67 -42.91
C GLY A 251 -7.99 -21.87 -42.15
N ALA A 252 -8.82 -22.87 -41.84
CA ALA A 252 -8.49 -24.32 -41.71
C ALA A 252 -7.40 -24.82 -40.73
N ALA A 253 -7.80 -25.53 -39.66
CA ALA A 253 -7.75 -27.00 -39.56
C ALA A 253 -8.24 -27.45 -38.16
N GLU A 254 -9.07 -28.49 -38.15
CA GLU A 254 -9.84 -29.03 -37.02
C GLU A 254 -8.96 -29.75 -35.98
N GLU A 255 -9.12 -29.40 -34.70
CA GLU A 255 -8.95 -30.33 -33.58
C GLU A 255 -10.12 -30.10 -32.61
N GLU A 256 -10.95 -31.13 -32.45
CA GLU A 256 -12.14 -31.15 -31.61
C GLU A 256 -11.74 -31.24 -30.12
N GLY A 257 -12.04 -30.19 -29.36
CA GLY A 257 -12.05 -30.19 -27.91
C GLY A 257 -13.32 -29.48 -27.44
N GLU A 258 -14.09 -30.13 -26.57
CA GLU A 258 -15.33 -29.61 -26.00
C GLU A 258 -15.02 -28.36 -25.15
N GLU A 259 -15.38 -27.17 -25.64
CA GLU A 259 -15.39 -25.94 -24.85
C GLU A 259 -16.70 -25.93 -24.03
N GLU A 260 -16.58 -25.97 -22.70
CA GLU A 260 -17.69 -25.62 -21.81
C GLU A 260 -17.97 -24.11 -22.00
N GLU A 261 -19.11 -23.78 -22.60
CA GLU A 261 -19.61 -22.40 -22.66
C GLU A 261 -19.91 -21.93 -21.22
N GLU A 262 -18.99 -21.18 -20.61
CA GLU A 262 -19.30 -20.41 -19.41
C GLU A 262 -20.39 -19.38 -19.78
N GLU A 263 -21.62 -19.57 -19.29
CA GLU A 263 -22.68 -18.57 -19.40
C GLU A 263 -22.21 -17.28 -18.71
N GLU A 264 -21.78 -16.27 -19.48
CA GLU A 264 -21.46 -14.93 -18.95
C GLU A 264 -22.69 -14.38 -18.21
N GLU A 265 -22.67 -14.38 -16.87
CA GLU A 265 -23.73 -13.78 -16.05
C GLU A 265 -23.91 -12.31 -16.44
N GLU A 266 -25.09 -11.95 -16.95
CA GLU A 266 -25.36 -10.57 -17.36
C GLU A 266 -25.23 -9.58 -16.19
N GLU A 267 -24.24 -8.68 -16.24
CA GLU A 267 -24.01 -7.69 -15.19
C GLU A 267 -25.24 -6.77 -14.97
N GLY A 268 -25.74 -6.74 -13.74
CA GLY A 268 -26.84 -5.86 -13.32
C GLY A 268 -26.39 -4.43 -13.01
N CYS A 269 -27.35 -3.49 -12.94
CA CYS A 269 -27.06 -2.10 -12.59
C CYS A 269 -26.22 -1.97 -11.31
N VAL A 270 -25.08 -1.26 -11.37
CA VAL A 270 -24.11 -1.18 -10.26
C VAL A 270 -24.71 -0.63 -8.97
N ILE A 271 -25.74 0.23 -9.06
CA ILE A 271 -26.34 0.90 -7.89
C ILE A 271 -27.35 -0.01 -7.20
N CYS A 272 -28.26 -0.63 -7.95
CA CYS A 272 -29.37 -1.39 -7.37
C CYS A 272 -29.19 -2.92 -7.46
N ARG A 273 -28.14 -3.37 -8.15
CA ARG A 273 -27.79 -4.77 -8.45
C ARG A 273 -28.86 -5.56 -9.19
N ARG A 274 -29.75 -4.89 -9.92
CA ARG A 274 -30.85 -5.53 -10.70
C ARG A 274 -30.58 -5.46 -12.19
N THR A 275 -30.95 -6.52 -12.90
CA THR A 275 -30.89 -6.65 -14.38
C THR A 275 -32.19 -6.22 -15.08
N SER A 276 -33.21 -5.81 -14.30
CA SER A 276 -34.50 -5.36 -14.85
C SER A 276 -34.38 -4.04 -15.65
N HIS A 277 -35.39 -3.68 -16.45
CA HIS A 277 -35.45 -2.39 -17.15
C HIS A 277 -34.32 -2.09 -18.14
N ARG A 278 -33.91 -3.07 -18.96
CA ARG A 278 -32.88 -2.95 -20.01
C ARG A 278 -32.99 -1.71 -20.90
N SER A 279 -34.20 -1.34 -21.33
CA SER A 279 -34.43 -0.15 -22.16
C SER A 279 -34.19 1.19 -21.45
N LYS A 280 -33.95 1.16 -20.14
CA LYS A 280 -33.61 2.30 -19.27
C LYS A 280 -32.24 2.11 -18.61
N THR A 281 -31.41 1.21 -19.14
CA THR A 281 -30.02 1.01 -18.74
C THR A 281 -29.12 1.77 -19.70
N ILE A 282 -28.09 2.41 -19.16
CA ILE A 282 -27.02 3.08 -19.90
C ILE A 282 -25.68 2.50 -19.47
N LEU A 283 -24.75 2.33 -20.41
CA LEU A 283 -23.36 1.97 -20.12
C LEU A 283 -22.50 3.22 -20.04
N CYS A 284 -21.53 3.23 -19.14
CA CYS A 284 -20.53 4.29 -19.07
C CYS A 284 -19.50 4.14 -20.19
N ASP A 285 -19.37 5.10 -21.09
CA ASP A 285 -18.36 5.06 -22.19
C ASP A 285 -16.89 5.16 -21.71
N SER A 286 -16.64 5.15 -20.38
CA SER A 286 -15.31 5.15 -19.80
C SER A 286 -15.01 3.91 -18.95
N CYS A 287 -16.00 3.14 -18.51
CA CYS A 287 -15.77 1.95 -17.69
C CYS A 287 -16.70 0.77 -18.01
N ASP A 288 -17.54 0.92 -19.02
CA ASP A 288 -18.56 0.00 -19.54
C ASP A 288 -19.58 -0.54 -18.53
N LYS A 289 -19.56 -0.06 -17.29
CA LYS A 289 -20.50 -0.52 -16.28
C LYS A 289 -21.94 -0.08 -16.55
N PRO A 290 -22.94 -0.94 -16.26
CA PRO A 290 -24.35 -0.64 -16.46
C PRO A 290 -24.97 0.18 -15.31
N PHE A 291 -25.77 1.18 -15.68
CA PHE A 291 -26.53 2.02 -14.74
C PHE A 291 -27.97 2.17 -15.20
N HIS A 292 -28.94 2.09 -14.29
CA HIS A 292 -30.28 2.57 -14.57
C HIS A 292 -30.32 4.09 -14.55
N ILE A 293 -30.92 4.71 -15.56
CA ILE A 293 -31.04 6.18 -15.65
C ILE A 293 -31.72 6.81 -14.44
N PHE A 294 -32.63 6.08 -13.77
CA PHE A 294 -33.36 6.54 -12.59
C PHE A 294 -32.65 6.25 -11.26
N CYS A 295 -31.59 5.42 -11.26
CA CYS A 295 -30.76 5.17 -10.09
C CYS A 295 -29.63 6.20 -9.95
N LEU A 296 -29.33 6.97 -11.00
CA LEU A 296 -28.32 8.02 -11.00
C LEU A 296 -28.76 9.20 -10.12
N ASP A 297 -27.77 9.95 -9.61
CA ASP A 297 -27.99 11.22 -8.92
C ASP A 297 -27.39 12.40 -9.72
N PRO A 298 -28.20 13.33 -10.24
CA PRO A 298 -29.67 13.28 -10.28
C PRO A 298 -30.19 12.24 -11.30
N PRO A 299 -31.43 11.73 -11.14
CA PRO A 299 -32.04 10.83 -12.11
C PRO A 299 -32.17 11.46 -13.49
N LEU A 300 -31.83 10.71 -14.54
CA LEU A 300 -32.03 11.13 -15.93
C LEU A 300 -33.43 10.75 -16.42
N SER A 301 -34.06 11.63 -17.20
CA SER A 301 -35.40 11.40 -17.77
C SER A 301 -35.38 10.35 -18.88
N ASP A 302 -34.34 10.39 -19.72
CA ASP A 302 -34.13 9.53 -20.89
C ASP A 302 -32.65 9.17 -21.02
N VAL A 303 -32.35 8.06 -21.71
CA VAL A 303 -30.98 7.70 -22.08
C VAL A 303 -30.42 8.80 -23.00
N PRO A 304 -29.33 9.49 -22.62
CA PRO A 304 -28.70 10.52 -23.44
C PRO A 304 -28.29 9.99 -24.81
N ARG A 305 -28.34 10.86 -25.83
CA ARG A 305 -27.77 10.56 -27.14
C ARG A 305 -26.29 10.98 -27.17
N GLY A 306 -25.41 10.08 -27.55
CA GLY A 306 -23.95 10.30 -27.58
C GLY A 306 -23.27 9.72 -26.34
N LYS A 307 -21.99 10.10 -26.14
CA LYS A 307 -21.17 9.58 -25.04
C LYS A 307 -21.66 10.09 -23.67
N TRP A 308 -21.50 9.29 -22.64
CA TRP A 308 -21.84 9.55 -21.25
C TRP A 308 -20.84 8.86 -20.32
N ALA A 309 -20.36 9.57 -19.29
CA ALA A 309 -19.49 9.02 -18.26
C ALA A 309 -20.19 9.01 -16.90
N CYS A 310 -19.92 8.03 -16.04
CA CYS A 310 -20.47 8.03 -14.68
C CYS A 310 -19.71 9.02 -13.78
N ASN A 311 -20.33 9.48 -12.68
CA ASN A 311 -19.65 10.42 -11.76
C ASN A 311 -18.36 9.83 -11.17
N ASN A 312 -18.24 8.50 -11.04
CA ASN A 312 -17.00 7.84 -10.63
C ASN A 312 -15.87 8.11 -11.62
N CYS A 313 -16.12 8.00 -12.93
CA CYS A 313 -15.12 8.28 -13.97
C CYS A 313 -14.84 9.79 -14.15
N ILE A 314 -15.80 10.66 -13.82
CA ILE A 314 -15.62 12.13 -13.88
C ILE A 314 -14.81 12.66 -12.69
N ILE A 315 -15.02 12.12 -11.49
CA ILE A 315 -14.32 12.53 -10.27
C ILE A 315 -13.00 11.77 -10.15
N GLY A 316 -13.03 10.47 -10.44
CA GLY A 316 -11.92 9.54 -10.27
C GLY A 316 -11.62 9.22 -8.81
N ASN A 317 -11.24 7.98 -8.55
CA ASN A 317 -10.73 7.51 -7.25
C ASN A 317 -9.21 7.76 -7.08
N GLY A 318 -8.53 8.26 -8.12
CA GLY A 318 -7.08 8.50 -8.11
C GLY A 318 -6.23 7.22 -8.22
N PHE A 319 -6.87 6.05 -8.35
CA PHE A 319 -6.18 4.76 -8.38
C PHE A 319 -5.29 4.61 -9.59
N TYR A 320 -4.09 4.09 -9.34
CA TYR A 320 -3.09 3.77 -10.34
C TYR A 320 -2.50 2.40 -10.03
N GLY A 321 -2.29 1.59 -11.06
CA GLY A 321 -1.69 0.27 -10.95
C GLY A 321 -0.96 -0.09 -12.23
N PHE A 322 0.03 -0.98 -12.11
CA PHE A 322 0.78 -1.47 -13.26
C PHE A 322 0.01 -2.58 -13.97
N LYS A 323 -0.03 -2.53 -15.31
CA LYS A 323 -0.60 -3.63 -16.10
C LYS A 323 0.36 -4.81 -16.10
N GLU A 324 -0.18 -6.01 -15.98
CA GLU A 324 0.56 -7.26 -16.16
C GLU A 324 0.24 -7.84 -17.54
N GLU A 325 1.27 -8.25 -18.28
CA GLU A 325 1.12 -8.89 -19.58
C GLU A 325 0.74 -10.37 -19.43
N ASP A 326 -0.09 -10.89 -20.34
CA ASP A 326 -0.42 -12.32 -20.34
C ASP A 326 0.74 -13.21 -20.77
N LYS A 327 1.72 -12.63 -21.47
CA LYS A 327 2.87 -13.35 -21.98
C LYS A 327 3.80 -13.77 -20.84
N LEU A 328 4.05 -15.08 -20.76
CA LEU A 328 5.07 -15.66 -19.89
C LEU A 328 6.47 -15.52 -20.50
N TYR A 329 7.40 -15.04 -19.69
CA TYR A 329 8.82 -14.93 -19.98
C TYR A 329 9.62 -15.96 -19.20
N THR A 330 10.65 -16.51 -19.82
CA THR A 330 11.76 -17.16 -19.10
C THR A 330 12.81 -16.10 -18.80
N ARG A 331 13.69 -16.36 -17.83
CA ARG A 331 14.81 -15.46 -17.51
C ARG A 331 15.64 -15.13 -18.76
N LYS A 332 15.99 -16.14 -19.56
CA LYS A 332 16.78 -15.97 -20.79
C LYS A 332 16.05 -15.20 -21.89
N SER A 333 14.75 -15.44 -22.08
CA SER A 333 13.99 -14.70 -23.10
C SER A 333 13.82 -13.23 -22.72
N PHE A 334 13.63 -12.94 -21.43
CA PHE A 334 13.56 -11.56 -20.92
C PHE A 334 14.93 -10.86 -20.97
N GLN A 335 16.01 -11.57 -20.65
CA GLN A 335 17.37 -11.03 -20.79
C GLN A 335 17.66 -10.63 -22.24
N LYS A 336 17.25 -11.46 -23.21
CA LYS A 336 17.36 -11.13 -24.64
C LYS A 336 16.54 -9.89 -24.99
N LEU A 337 15.30 -9.80 -24.52
CA LEU A 337 14.45 -8.62 -24.72
C LEU A 337 15.15 -7.33 -24.23
N CYS A 338 15.77 -7.39 -23.04
CA CYS A 338 16.53 -6.25 -22.48
C CYS A 338 17.74 -5.90 -23.35
N SER A 339 18.50 -6.91 -23.78
CA SER A 339 19.67 -6.72 -24.65
C SER A 339 19.30 -6.09 -26.00
N ASP A 340 18.17 -6.49 -26.58
CA ASP A 340 17.67 -5.96 -27.86
C ASP A 340 17.26 -4.49 -27.69
N PHE A 341 16.56 -4.16 -26.59
CA PHE A 341 16.21 -2.78 -26.22
C PHE A 341 17.46 -1.90 -26.03
N ASP A 342 18.45 -2.39 -25.29
CA ASP A 342 19.68 -1.66 -25.03
C ASP A 342 20.49 -1.42 -26.31
N SER A 343 20.54 -2.41 -27.21
CA SER A 343 21.27 -2.30 -28.48
C SER A 343 20.66 -1.23 -29.40
N GLN A 344 19.34 -1.00 -29.30
CA GLN A 344 18.65 0.05 -30.06
C GLN A 344 18.96 1.45 -29.50
N LEU A 345 19.00 1.60 -28.18
CA LEU A 345 19.28 2.88 -27.52
C LEU A 345 20.78 3.24 -27.52
N TRP A 346 21.66 2.25 -27.44
CA TRP A 346 23.12 2.43 -27.41
C TRP A 346 23.84 1.57 -28.48
N PRO A 347 23.66 1.87 -29.79
CA PRO A 347 24.19 1.04 -30.87
C PRO A 347 25.72 1.02 -31.00
N GLN A 348 26.43 1.99 -30.41
CA GLN A 348 27.89 2.17 -30.58
C GLN A 348 28.62 2.44 -29.25
N GLY A 349 27.96 2.29 -28.10
CA GLY A 349 28.53 2.65 -26.80
C GLY A 349 28.11 1.69 -25.69
N ASN A 350 28.93 1.59 -24.65
CA ASN A 350 28.54 0.85 -23.45
C ASN A 350 27.75 1.78 -22.52
N LYS A 351 26.46 1.48 -22.34
CA LYS A 351 25.55 2.26 -21.48
C LYS A 351 26.09 2.48 -20.06
N LEU A 352 26.87 1.52 -19.53
CA LEU A 352 27.39 1.56 -18.16
C LEU A 352 28.65 2.43 -18.00
N GLU A 353 29.22 2.99 -19.08
CA GLU A 353 30.37 3.90 -19.01
C GLU A 353 30.06 5.15 -18.18
N ASN A 354 28.81 5.60 -18.19
CA ASN A 354 28.39 6.79 -17.46
C ASN A 354 27.02 6.62 -16.79
N LEU A 355 27.04 6.03 -15.59
CA LEU A 355 25.83 5.84 -14.78
C LEU A 355 25.10 7.15 -14.43
N ARG A 356 25.83 8.29 -14.37
CA ARG A 356 25.22 9.60 -14.12
C ARG A 356 24.42 10.09 -15.32
N LEU A 357 24.87 9.79 -16.54
CA LEU A 357 24.10 10.07 -17.75
C LEU A 357 22.83 9.22 -17.79
N LEU A 358 22.93 7.92 -17.48
CA LEU A 358 21.75 7.04 -17.39
C LEU A 358 20.73 7.54 -16.37
N GLU A 359 21.19 7.97 -15.20
CA GLU A 359 20.33 8.59 -14.17
C GLU A 359 19.67 9.88 -14.67
N THR A 360 20.39 10.70 -15.44
CA THR A 360 19.81 11.90 -16.08
C THR A 360 18.69 11.51 -17.04
N MET A 361 18.95 10.56 -17.93
CA MET A 361 17.98 10.08 -18.91
C MET A 361 16.73 9.50 -18.24
N PHE A 362 16.90 8.72 -17.17
CA PHE A 362 15.80 8.18 -16.40
C PHE A 362 14.90 9.29 -15.84
N TRP A 363 15.48 10.27 -15.13
CA TRP A 363 14.68 11.36 -14.56
C TRP A 363 14.08 12.27 -15.62
N ASP A 364 14.73 12.44 -16.77
CA ASP A 364 14.16 13.17 -17.90
C ASP A 364 12.92 12.46 -18.44
N GLN A 365 12.95 11.13 -18.60
CA GLN A 365 11.78 10.33 -19.01
C GLN A 365 10.63 10.40 -17.99
N VAL A 366 10.94 10.32 -16.70
CA VAL A 366 9.93 10.44 -15.63
C VAL A 366 9.27 11.82 -15.61
N ASN A 367 10.04 12.88 -15.87
CA ASN A 367 9.53 14.26 -15.83
C ASN A 367 8.82 14.67 -17.14
N GLN A 368 9.15 14.06 -18.26
CA GLN A 368 8.64 14.44 -19.57
C GLN A 368 7.24 13.87 -19.83
N ILE A 369 6.21 14.69 -19.62
CA ILE A 369 4.81 14.26 -19.73
C ILE A 369 4.37 13.85 -21.16
N ASP A 370 5.00 14.41 -22.20
CA ASP A 370 4.60 14.19 -23.60
C ASP A 370 5.17 12.91 -24.22
N THR A 371 6.17 12.30 -23.57
CA THR A 371 6.88 11.15 -24.12
C THR A 371 6.47 9.91 -23.36
N GLU A 372 5.66 9.08 -24.01
CA GLU A 372 5.34 7.78 -23.46
C GLU A 372 6.60 6.91 -23.45
N SER A 373 6.86 6.26 -22.31
CA SER A 373 8.02 5.38 -22.12
C SER A 373 7.59 4.16 -21.34
N SER A 374 7.18 3.14 -22.08
CA SER A 374 6.65 1.89 -21.55
C SER A 374 7.80 0.90 -21.31
N ILE A 375 8.05 0.58 -20.05
CA ILE A 375 9.15 -0.27 -19.61
C ILE A 375 8.61 -1.55 -18.98
N ARG A 376 9.17 -2.69 -19.38
CA ARG A 376 8.79 -4.02 -18.84
C ARG A 376 9.69 -4.45 -17.71
N TYR A 377 9.16 -5.13 -16.71
CA TYR A 377 9.94 -5.67 -15.60
C TYR A 377 9.24 -6.86 -14.93
N GLY A 378 9.99 -7.68 -14.21
CA GLY A 378 9.45 -8.70 -13.33
C GLY A 378 9.51 -8.23 -11.87
N ALA A 379 8.39 -8.29 -11.17
CA ALA A 379 8.32 -7.96 -9.74
C ALA A 379 7.31 -8.85 -9.03
N ASP A 380 7.49 -9.00 -7.72
CA ASP A 380 6.66 -9.82 -6.81
C ASP A 380 6.47 -11.25 -7.35
N ILE A 381 7.50 -11.77 -8.00
CA ILE A 381 7.50 -13.12 -8.57
C ILE A 381 7.61 -14.08 -7.39
N HIS A 382 6.49 -14.73 -7.06
CA HIS A 382 6.35 -15.66 -5.96
C HIS A 382 5.92 -17.03 -6.52
N ASN A 383 6.88 -17.74 -7.11
CA ASN A 383 6.62 -19.09 -7.57
C ASN A 383 6.78 -20.08 -6.41
N VAL A 384 5.87 -21.05 -6.29
CA VAL A 384 5.83 -22.00 -5.16
C VAL A 384 6.60 -23.31 -5.43
N GLY A 385 7.10 -23.52 -6.64
CA GLY A 385 7.81 -24.75 -7.02
C GLY A 385 9.28 -24.78 -6.55
N PRO A 386 9.85 -25.97 -6.31
CA PRO A 386 11.28 -26.14 -6.06
C PRO A 386 12.13 -25.46 -7.15
N GLY A 387 13.09 -24.63 -6.75
CA GLY A 387 13.96 -23.92 -7.70
C GLY A 387 13.30 -22.73 -8.40
N GLN A 388 12.09 -22.32 -7.98
CA GLN A 388 11.41 -21.16 -8.57
C GLN A 388 11.21 -20.00 -7.58
N MET A 389 11.18 -20.30 -6.27
CA MET A 389 10.86 -19.34 -5.20
C MET A 389 11.98 -18.31 -4.95
N THR A 390 13.25 -18.73 -5.02
CA THR A 390 14.40 -17.94 -4.60
C THR A 390 15.58 -18.17 -5.55
N GLY A 391 16.42 -17.15 -5.73
CA GLY A 391 17.69 -17.30 -6.44
C GLY A 391 18.79 -17.89 -5.57
N PHE A 392 18.61 -17.97 -4.25
CA PHE A 392 19.60 -18.58 -3.36
C PHE A 392 19.53 -20.11 -3.38
N PRO A 393 20.64 -20.80 -3.04
CA PRO A 393 20.65 -22.25 -2.83
C PRO A 393 19.62 -22.70 -1.81
N THR A 394 18.82 -23.72 -2.17
CA THR A 394 17.87 -24.40 -1.26
C THR A 394 18.15 -25.90 -1.18
N ALA A 395 17.61 -26.58 -0.17
CA ALA A 395 17.71 -28.04 -0.09
C ALA A 395 16.77 -28.75 -1.08
N GLU A 396 15.64 -28.12 -1.39
CA GLU A 396 14.55 -28.65 -2.22
C GLU A 396 14.94 -28.76 -3.69
N PHE A 397 15.75 -27.82 -4.18
CA PHE A 397 16.26 -27.84 -5.53
C PHE A 397 17.78 -27.75 -5.52
N VAL A 398 18.40 -28.64 -6.30
CA VAL A 398 19.85 -28.69 -6.48
C VAL A 398 20.08 -28.80 -7.98
N PRO A 399 20.74 -27.81 -8.60
CA PRO A 399 21.02 -27.86 -10.03
C PRO A 399 21.72 -29.19 -10.41
N PRO A 400 21.33 -29.83 -11.54
CA PRO A 400 21.87 -31.13 -11.93
C PRO A 400 23.41 -31.16 -12.07
N ASP A 401 24.01 -30.06 -12.50
CA ASP A 401 25.46 -29.85 -12.59
C ASP A 401 26.13 -29.84 -11.21
N VAL A 402 25.49 -29.21 -10.21
CA VAL A 402 25.95 -29.19 -8.82
C VAL A 402 25.77 -30.57 -8.16
N GLN A 403 24.73 -31.31 -8.52
CA GLN A 403 24.46 -32.64 -7.95
C GLN A 403 25.51 -33.68 -8.36
N GLN A 404 26.07 -33.54 -9.57
CA GLN A 404 27.07 -34.46 -10.12
C GLN A 404 28.49 -34.23 -9.57
N ASP A 405 28.80 -33.03 -9.06
CA ASP A 405 30.10 -32.68 -8.49
C ASP A 405 30.08 -32.65 -6.94
N PRO A 406 30.76 -33.57 -6.25
CA PRO A 406 30.80 -33.61 -4.78
C PRO A 406 31.35 -32.34 -4.11
N VAL A 407 32.31 -31.66 -4.75
CA VAL A 407 32.93 -30.43 -4.21
C VAL A 407 31.95 -29.26 -4.36
N ALA A 408 31.34 -29.13 -5.54
CA ALA A 408 30.30 -28.14 -5.78
C ALA A 408 29.12 -28.35 -4.82
N ARG A 409 28.69 -29.60 -4.62
CA ARG A 409 27.62 -29.97 -3.69
C ARG A 409 27.95 -29.55 -2.26
N GLN A 410 29.17 -29.80 -1.78
CA GLN A 410 29.57 -29.39 -0.44
C GLN A 410 29.54 -27.87 -0.27
N LYS A 411 30.02 -27.11 -1.27
CA LYS A 411 29.96 -25.64 -1.24
C LYS A 411 28.52 -25.12 -1.29
N TYR A 412 27.67 -25.75 -2.12
CA TYR A 412 26.26 -25.41 -2.24
C TYR A 412 25.52 -25.60 -0.91
N THR A 413 25.71 -26.73 -0.23
CA THR A 413 25.08 -27.02 1.08
C THR A 413 25.45 -25.98 2.16
N LYS A 414 26.66 -25.40 2.12
CA LYS A 414 27.04 -24.32 3.04
C LYS A 414 26.15 -23.09 2.88
N TYR A 415 25.80 -22.72 1.65
CA TYR A 415 24.92 -21.57 1.40
C TYR A 415 23.45 -21.83 1.73
N VAL A 416 23.00 -23.08 1.63
CA VAL A 416 21.62 -23.46 2.00
C VAL A 416 21.33 -23.10 3.47
N GLN A 417 22.30 -23.31 4.36
CA GLN A 417 22.14 -23.05 5.80
C GLN A 417 22.66 -21.68 6.24
N HIS A 418 23.22 -20.88 5.34
CA HIS A 418 23.90 -19.66 5.70
C HIS A 418 22.89 -18.57 6.15
N PRO A 419 23.14 -17.81 7.24
CA PRO A 419 22.18 -16.81 7.75
C PRO A 419 21.89 -15.65 6.79
N MET A 420 22.86 -15.26 5.95
CA MET A 420 22.68 -14.24 4.90
C MET A 420 21.99 -14.76 3.61
N ASN A 421 21.61 -16.04 3.56
CA ASN A 421 20.66 -16.50 2.56
C ASN A 421 19.29 -15.88 2.89
N LEU A 422 18.66 -15.18 1.95
CA LEU A 422 17.44 -14.41 2.24
C LEU A 422 16.26 -15.29 2.67
N VAL A 423 16.26 -16.59 2.36
CA VAL A 423 15.28 -17.55 2.90
C VAL A 423 15.41 -17.71 4.42
N ASN A 424 16.64 -17.61 4.95
CA ASN A 424 16.95 -17.83 6.37
C ASN A 424 16.95 -16.53 7.18
N LEU A 425 17.11 -15.37 6.54
CA LEU A 425 17.25 -14.09 7.23
C LEU A 425 16.04 -13.71 8.11
N PRO A 426 14.78 -13.90 7.69
CA PRO A 426 13.61 -13.61 8.54
C PRO A 426 13.57 -14.45 9.82
N THR A 427 14.19 -15.63 9.79
CA THR A 427 14.24 -16.60 10.89
C THR A 427 15.58 -16.64 11.61
N ALA A 428 16.52 -15.78 11.22
CA ALA A 428 17.80 -15.64 11.90
C ALA A 428 17.60 -15.24 13.37
N LYS A 429 18.49 -15.74 14.22
CA LYS A 429 18.44 -15.51 15.67
C LYS A 429 18.39 -14.01 15.97
N GLY A 430 17.35 -13.59 16.70
CA GLY A 430 17.13 -12.19 17.08
C GLY A 430 16.08 -11.47 16.22
N SER A 431 15.71 -11.99 15.05
CA SER A 431 14.51 -11.55 14.34
C SER A 431 13.26 -12.00 15.11
N LEU A 432 12.20 -11.19 15.07
CA LEU A 432 10.87 -11.50 15.58
C LEU A 432 9.95 -12.12 14.53
N LEU A 433 10.32 -12.09 13.23
CA LEU A 433 9.40 -12.57 12.20
C LEU A 433 9.13 -14.09 12.29
N TRP A 434 10.10 -14.89 12.75
CA TRP A 434 9.85 -16.32 13.00
C TRP A 434 8.87 -16.57 14.15
N VAL A 435 8.73 -15.61 15.08
CA VAL A 435 7.79 -15.73 16.20
C VAL A 435 6.36 -15.76 15.69
N PHE A 436 6.03 -15.15 14.54
CA PHE A 436 4.69 -15.26 13.94
C PHE A 436 4.32 -16.68 13.55
N GLY A 437 5.29 -17.52 13.18
CA GLY A 437 5.04 -18.88 12.70
C GLY A 437 4.17 -18.97 11.44
N LYS A 438 3.79 -17.82 10.86
CA LYS A 438 3.04 -17.69 9.60
C LYS A 438 4.01 -17.38 8.48
N LYS A 439 3.81 -18.01 7.32
CA LYS A 439 4.46 -17.56 6.08
C LYS A 439 3.69 -16.35 5.58
N ILE A 440 4.34 -15.21 5.51
CA ILE A 440 3.79 -13.99 4.96
C ILE A 440 4.54 -13.74 3.66
N SER A 441 3.85 -13.92 2.53
CA SER A 441 4.41 -13.67 1.20
C SER A 441 4.98 -12.25 1.13
N GLY A 442 6.22 -12.12 0.66
CA GLY A 442 6.92 -10.83 0.52
C GLY A 442 7.65 -10.38 1.77
N MET A 443 7.24 -10.86 2.96
CA MET A 443 7.89 -10.51 4.22
C MET A 443 8.80 -11.61 4.74
N THR A 444 8.29 -12.83 4.91
CA THR A 444 9.08 -13.97 5.41
C THR A 444 9.48 -14.93 4.29
N VAL A 445 8.84 -14.81 3.13
CA VAL A 445 9.20 -15.53 1.90
C VAL A 445 9.79 -14.49 0.94
N PRO A 446 11.04 -14.67 0.46
CA PRO A 446 11.66 -13.70 -0.43
C PRO A 446 10.88 -13.50 -1.72
N TRP A 447 10.91 -12.28 -2.25
CA TRP A 447 10.40 -11.95 -3.58
C TRP A 447 11.52 -11.72 -4.58
N THR A 448 11.32 -12.23 -5.80
CA THR A 448 12.24 -12.06 -6.91
C THR A 448 11.86 -10.86 -7.78
N TYR A 449 12.87 -10.07 -8.15
CA TYR A 449 12.75 -8.88 -9.00
C TYR A 449 13.72 -8.95 -10.17
N ILE A 450 13.17 -8.93 -11.38
CA ILE A 450 13.93 -8.96 -12.64
C ILE A 450 13.86 -7.58 -13.29
N GLY A 451 14.99 -6.88 -13.25
CA GLY A 451 15.12 -5.53 -13.80
C GLY A 451 15.32 -5.52 -15.31
N SER A 452 15.00 -4.39 -15.92
CA SER A 452 15.36 -4.01 -17.28
C SER A 452 15.84 -2.56 -17.24
N THR A 453 16.39 -2.04 -18.34
CA THR A 453 16.84 -0.65 -18.37
C THR A 453 15.68 0.30 -18.09
N PHE A 454 15.86 1.17 -17.08
CA PHE A 454 14.88 2.13 -16.57
C PHE A 454 13.69 1.56 -15.78
N SER A 455 13.61 0.23 -15.59
CA SER A 455 12.55 -0.29 -14.71
C SER A 455 12.78 0.18 -13.28
N THR A 456 11.70 0.53 -12.59
CA THR A 456 11.77 1.33 -11.36
C THR A 456 10.86 0.81 -10.26
N PHE A 457 11.24 1.07 -9.02
CA PHE A 457 10.38 0.95 -7.85
C PHE A 457 10.23 2.34 -7.24
N CYS A 458 8.99 2.72 -6.97
CA CYS A 458 8.67 4.07 -6.54
C CYS A 458 8.94 4.28 -5.05
N TRP A 459 8.78 5.52 -4.56
CA TRP A 459 8.95 5.83 -3.14
C TRP A 459 7.96 5.05 -2.29
N HIS A 460 8.47 4.30 -1.32
CA HIS A 460 7.66 3.56 -0.36
C HIS A 460 8.41 3.31 0.96
N LEU A 461 7.65 2.86 1.95
CA LEU A 461 8.12 2.32 3.22
C LEU A 461 7.85 0.83 3.24
N GLU A 462 8.68 0.10 3.97
CA GLU A 462 8.47 -1.32 4.25
C GLU A 462 7.23 -1.54 5.12
N ASP A 463 6.57 -2.67 4.91
CA ASP A 463 5.39 -3.02 5.69
C ASP A 463 5.70 -3.15 7.18
N GLN A 464 4.81 -2.58 8.00
CA GLN A 464 4.97 -2.51 9.45
C GLN A 464 6.31 -1.88 9.87
N TYR A 465 6.90 -1.05 9.00
CA TYR A 465 8.22 -0.43 9.16
C TYR A 465 9.31 -1.44 9.50
N THR A 466 9.19 -2.68 9.01
CA THR A 466 10.24 -3.69 9.12
C THR A 466 11.51 -3.26 8.38
N LEU A 467 12.61 -3.96 8.61
CA LEU A 467 13.78 -3.81 7.77
C LEU A 467 13.60 -4.65 6.50
N SER A 468 14.26 -4.26 5.42
CA SER A 468 14.39 -5.12 4.25
C SER A 468 15.86 -5.31 3.87
N ALA A 469 16.16 -6.47 3.31
CA ALA A 469 17.45 -6.76 2.70
C ALA A 469 17.21 -7.15 1.24
N ASN A 470 17.85 -6.43 0.33
CA ASN A 470 17.88 -6.74 -1.10
C ASN A 470 19.26 -7.27 -1.49
N TYR A 471 19.33 -8.44 -2.11
CA TYR A 471 20.55 -9.00 -2.70
C TYR A 471 20.46 -9.01 -4.22
N GLN A 472 21.51 -8.55 -4.89
CA GLN A 472 21.61 -8.61 -6.35
C GLN A 472 22.44 -9.83 -6.76
N HIS A 473 21.82 -10.82 -7.41
CA HIS A 473 22.47 -12.05 -7.84
C HIS A 473 23.37 -11.84 -9.07
N GLU A 474 22.86 -11.17 -10.10
CA GLU A 474 23.55 -10.97 -11.38
C GLU A 474 23.08 -9.71 -12.13
N GLY A 475 23.76 -9.40 -13.23
CA GLY A 475 23.38 -8.37 -14.20
C GLY A 475 23.90 -6.96 -13.88
N ASP A 476 23.23 -5.97 -14.45
CA ASP A 476 23.64 -4.57 -14.41
C ASP A 476 23.28 -3.89 -13.07
N PRO A 477 24.02 -2.86 -12.64
CA PRO A 477 23.81 -2.22 -11.34
C PRO A 477 22.38 -1.67 -11.13
N LYS A 478 21.95 -1.65 -9.88
CA LYS A 478 20.71 -0.99 -9.44
C LYS A 478 21.03 0.29 -8.70
N ILE A 479 20.34 1.39 -9.04
CA ILE A 479 20.49 2.69 -8.39
C ILE A 479 19.37 2.86 -7.37
N TRP A 480 19.73 3.24 -6.15
CA TRP A 480 18.82 3.47 -5.03
C TRP A 480 18.88 4.90 -4.53
N TYR A 481 17.77 5.37 -3.99
CA TYR A 481 17.65 6.62 -3.25
C TYR A 481 17.01 6.36 -1.90
N SER A 482 17.47 7.03 -0.85
CA SER A 482 16.86 6.96 0.48
C SER A 482 16.55 8.33 1.05
N VAL A 483 15.40 8.44 1.70
CA VAL A 483 15.01 9.52 2.59
C VAL A 483 14.88 8.92 4.00
N PRO A 484 15.80 9.22 4.92
CA PRO A 484 15.78 8.66 6.27
C PRO A 484 14.58 9.16 7.08
N GLU A 485 14.29 8.46 8.18
CA GLU A 485 13.20 8.76 9.11
C GLU A 485 13.12 10.25 9.50
N ASN A 486 14.25 10.89 9.77
CA ASN A 486 14.30 12.31 10.20
C ASN A 486 13.77 13.33 9.19
N SER A 487 13.55 12.91 7.93
CA SER A 487 13.03 13.73 6.85
C SER A 487 11.71 13.18 6.30
N ARG A 488 11.15 12.13 6.91
CA ARG A 488 9.89 11.49 6.53
C ARG A 488 8.74 12.48 6.54
N GLU A 489 8.52 13.19 7.64
CA GLU A 489 7.39 14.12 7.77
C GLU A 489 7.46 15.23 6.71
N LYS A 490 8.67 15.75 6.43
CA LYS A 490 8.88 16.76 5.38
C LYS A 490 8.58 16.19 3.99
N PHE A 491 8.93 14.93 3.75
CA PHE A 491 8.64 14.26 2.49
C PHE A 491 7.13 14.04 2.33
N ASP A 492 6.43 13.59 3.37
CA ASP A 492 4.98 13.45 3.38
C ASP A 492 4.27 14.78 3.13
N GLU A 493 4.70 15.84 3.83
CA GLU A 493 4.19 17.21 3.63
C GLU A 493 4.41 17.70 2.20
N LEU A 494 5.61 17.46 1.63
CA LEU A 494 5.90 17.81 0.25
C LEU A 494 4.97 17.07 -0.72
N MET A 495 4.84 15.75 -0.60
CA MET A 495 4.00 14.94 -1.48
C MET A 495 2.54 15.38 -1.40
N LYS A 496 2.01 15.58 -0.18
CA LYS A 496 0.67 16.12 0.07
C LYS A 496 0.48 17.53 -0.49
N SER A 497 1.52 18.38 -0.46
CA SER A 497 1.45 19.73 -1.01
C SER A 497 1.40 19.76 -2.54
N ILE A 498 2.04 18.79 -3.20
CA ILE A 498 2.11 18.71 -4.67
C ILE A 498 0.79 18.17 -5.25
N ALA A 499 0.23 17.13 -4.64
CA ALA A 499 -1.00 16.51 -5.12
C ALA A 499 -2.04 16.30 -4.01
N PRO A 500 -2.56 17.38 -3.39
CA PRO A 500 -3.47 17.27 -2.25
C PRO A 500 -4.78 16.56 -2.59
N ASP A 501 -5.25 16.65 -3.83
CA ASP A 501 -6.47 15.96 -4.27
C ASP A 501 -6.25 14.45 -4.35
N LEU A 502 -5.08 14.00 -4.83
CA LEU A 502 -4.73 12.58 -4.87
C LEU A 502 -4.64 11.99 -3.46
N PHE A 503 -4.06 12.71 -2.49
CA PHE A 503 -4.01 12.25 -1.09
C PHE A 503 -5.36 12.31 -0.38
N GLN A 504 -6.24 13.25 -0.77
CA GLN A 504 -7.63 13.24 -0.30
C GLN A 504 -8.41 12.07 -0.91
N LYS A 505 -8.04 11.64 -2.13
CA LYS A 505 -8.63 10.50 -2.81
C LYS A 505 -8.09 9.16 -2.29
N GLN A 506 -6.80 9.09 -2.03
CA GLN A 506 -6.06 7.91 -1.61
C GLN A 506 -5.13 8.28 -0.47
N PRO A 507 -5.61 8.25 0.79
CA PRO A 507 -4.78 8.56 1.96
C PRO A 507 -3.56 7.65 2.09
N ASP A 508 -3.65 6.43 1.57
CA ASP A 508 -2.61 5.41 1.56
C ASP A 508 -1.70 5.44 0.32
N LEU A 509 -1.77 6.47 -0.54
CA LEU A 509 -1.01 6.55 -1.80
C LEU A 509 0.50 6.28 -1.67
N LEU A 510 1.13 6.72 -0.58
CA LEU A 510 2.56 6.49 -0.33
C LEU A 510 2.90 5.05 0.08
N HIS A 511 1.89 4.22 0.32
CA HIS A 511 2.01 2.79 0.59
C HIS A 511 1.80 1.92 -0.65
N GLN A 512 1.35 2.49 -1.77
CA GLN A 512 0.96 1.73 -2.98
C GLN A 512 2.13 1.53 -3.98
N LEU A 513 3.35 1.97 -3.67
CA LEU A 513 4.55 1.80 -4.53
C LEU A 513 4.42 2.36 -5.96
N VAL A 514 3.59 3.39 -6.16
CA VAL A 514 3.29 3.91 -7.51
C VAL A 514 3.92 5.26 -7.83
N THR A 515 4.42 6.03 -6.86
CA THR A 515 4.69 7.48 -7.06
C THR A 515 6.16 7.91 -6.92
N LEU A 516 6.64 8.68 -7.88
CA LEU A 516 7.99 9.27 -7.92
C LEU A 516 7.96 10.80 -7.82
N ILE A 517 9.02 11.30 -7.19
CA ILE A 517 9.52 12.67 -7.33
C ILE A 517 11.05 12.59 -7.35
N ALA A 518 11.69 13.33 -8.26
CA ALA A 518 13.13 13.36 -8.33
C ALA A 518 13.71 14.03 -7.07
N PRO A 519 14.75 13.48 -6.42
CA PRO A 519 15.50 14.18 -5.38
C PRO A 519 16.09 15.51 -5.85
N TYR A 520 16.25 15.65 -7.17
CA TYR A 520 16.77 16.84 -7.84
C TYR A 520 15.70 17.90 -8.15
N ASP A 521 14.41 17.60 -7.91
CA ASP A 521 13.33 18.58 -8.07
C ASP A 521 13.55 19.75 -7.11
N LYS A 522 13.33 20.98 -7.61
CA LYS A 522 13.54 22.19 -6.82
C LYS A 522 12.69 22.21 -5.55
N ARG A 523 11.43 21.74 -5.61
CA ARG A 523 10.52 21.67 -4.45
C ARG A 523 11.04 20.71 -3.39
N PHE A 524 11.65 19.60 -3.83
CA PHE A 524 12.31 18.63 -2.94
C PHE A 524 13.50 19.26 -2.20
N GLN A 525 14.33 20.00 -2.93
CA GLN A 525 15.50 20.70 -2.36
C GLN A 525 15.10 21.85 -1.43
N ASP A 526 14.11 22.66 -1.83
CA ASP A 526 13.61 23.80 -1.05
C ASP A 526 12.96 23.33 0.27
N ALA A 527 12.35 22.12 0.28
CA ALA A 527 11.82 21.48 1.48
C ALA A 527 12.90 20.97 2.45
N LYS A 528 14.19 21.00 2.06
CA LYS A 528 15.34 20.55 2.88
C LYS A 528 15.16 19.11 3.39
N ILE A 529 14.75 18.23 2.48
CA ILE A 529 14.63 16.79 2.71
C ILE A 529 16.02 16.18 2.52
N SER A 530 16.49 15.43 3.52
CA SER A 530 17.76 14.69 3.39
C SER A 530 17.54 13.53 2.43
N CYS A 531 18.40 13.38 1.43
CA CYS A 531 18.34 12.27 0.47
C CYS A 531 19.73 11.77 0.13
N TYR A 532 19.89 10.45 0.09
CA TYR A 532 21.16 9.79 -0.23
C TYR A 532 21.00 8.81 -1.39
N LYS A 533 22.12 8.33 -1.93
CA LYS A 533 22.16 7.45 -3.09
C LYS A 533 22.97 6.17 -2.83
N ALA A 534 22.59 5.07 -3.46
CA ALA A 534 23.43 3.88 -3.57
C ALA A 534 23.51 3.39 -5.00
N ILE A 535 24.64 2.76 -5.35
CA ILE A 535 24.77 1.94 -6.55
C ILE A 535 25.09 0.53 -6.04
N GLN A 536 24.15 -0.38 -6.24
CA GLN A 536 24.27 -1.79 -5.90
C GLN A 536 24.80 -2.55 -7.11
N TYR A 537 25.85 -3.33 -6.89
CA TYR A 537 26.44 -4.23 -7.87
C TYR A 537 26.10 -5.70 -7.53
N PRO A 538 26.25 -6.62 -8.50
CA PRO A 538 26.11 -8.05 -8.23
C PRO A 538 26.96 -8.52 -7.05
N GLY A 539 26.36 -9.32 -6.16
CA GLY A 539 26.97 -9.81 -4.93
C GLY A 539 26.86 -8.87 -3.73
N GLU A 540 26.27 -7.69 -3.86
CA GLU A 540 26.09 -6.73 -2.76
C GLU A 540 24.65 -6.76 -2.21
N TYR A 541 24.52 -6.46 -0.91
CA TYR A 541 23.23 -6.22 -0.28
C TYR A 541 22.97 -4.73 -0.10
N VAL A 542 21.71 -4.32 -0.22
CA VAL A 542 21.19 -3.05 0.30
C VAL A 542 20.25 -3.39 1.45
N VAL A 543 20.51 -2.83 2.63
CA VAL A 543 19.65 -2.99 3.81
C VAL A 543 18.95 -1.67 4.11
N THR A 544 17.63 -1.71 4.15
CA THR A 544 16.75 -0.58 4.45
C THR A 544 16.31 -0.64 5.91
N PHE A 545 16.43 0.48 6.62
CA PHE A 545 16.02 0.62 8.02
C PHE A 545 14.57 1.09 8.15
N PRO A 546 13.96 0.95 9.35
CA PRO A 546 12.58 1.38 9.58
C PRO A 546 12.33 2.83 9.18
N LYS A 547 11.12 3.11 8.67
CA LYS A 547 10.67 4.46 8.25
C LYS A 547 11.59 5.17 7.26
N CYS A 548 12.40 4.43 6.50
CA CYS A 548 13.18 4.95 5.39
C CYS A 548 12.37 4.87 4.09
N TYR A 549 11.97 6.03 3.57
CA TYR A 549 11.44 6.09 2.21
C TYR A 549 12.56 5.74 1.25
N HIS A 550 12.29 4.82 0.33
CA HIS A 550 13.28 4.42 -0.67
C HIS A 550 12.64 4.21 -2.04
N SER A 551 13.41 4.50 -3.08
CA SER A 551 13.05 4.34 -4.48
C SER A 551 14.30 4.05 -5.30
N GLY A 552 14.13 3.70 -6.58
CA GLY A 552 15.28 3.44 -7.43
C GLY A 552 14.91 2.91 -8.80
N PHE A 553 15.94 2.66 -9.60
CA PHE A 553 15.77 2.12 -10.95
C PHE A 553 16.95 1.21 -11.33
N ASN A 554 16.68 0.32 -12.28
CA ASN A 554 17.65 -0.62 -12.82
C ASN A 554 18.35 -0.01 -14.04
N THR A 555 19.67 -0.17 -14.12
CA THR A 555 20.45 0.32 -15.28
C THR A 555 20.45 -0.67 -16.45
N GLY A 556 19.80 -1.82 -16.27
CA GLY A 556 19.74 -2.89 -17.24
C GLY A 556 19.10 -4.16 -16.70
N TYR A 557 19.29 -5.24 -17.46
CA TYR A 557 18.92 -6.57 -17.01
C TYR A 557 19.66 -6.89 -15.70
N ASN A 558 18.92 -7.20 -14.65
CA ASN A 558 19.48 -7.75 -13.42
C ASN A 558 18.49 -8.66 -12.71
N PHE A 559 19.01 -9.50 -11.83
CA PHE A 559 18.21 -10.44 -11.03
C PHE A 559 18.47 -10.16 -9.56
N ASN A 560 17.41 -9.83 -8.82
CA ASN A 560 17.51 -9.44 -7.42
C ASN A 560 16.46 -10.18 -6.60
N GLU A 561 16.72 -10.24 -5.31
CA GLU A 561 15.82 -10.85 -4.35
C GLU A 561 15.76 -9.96 -3.12
N ALA A 562 14.58 -9.82 -2.52
CA ALA A 562 14.42 -9.08 -1.28
C ALA A 562 13.53 -9.81 -0.27
N VAL A 563 13.78 -9.55 1.00
CA VAL A 563 12.98 -10.10 2.11
C VAL A 563 12.97 -9.12 3.28
N ASN A 564 11.92 -9.16 4.10
CA ASN A 564 11.88 -8.40 5.35
C ASN A 564 12.47 -9.17 6.52
N PHE A 565 12.95 -8.42 7.51
CA PHE A 565 13.38 -8.96 8.79
C PHE A 565 13.27 -7.88 9.87
N THR A 566 13.56 -8.25 11.12
CA THR A 566 13.44 -7.32 12.25
C THR A 566 14.70 -7.36 13.11
N LEU A 567 14.93 -6.26 13.83
CA LEU A 567 15.93 -6.13 14.88
C LEU A 567 15.21 -5.87 16.22
N ASP A 568 15.91 -5.99 17.33
CA ASP A 568 15.42 -5.62 18.68
C ASP A 568 14.89 -4.18 18.80
N LEU A 569 15.36 -3.26 17.94
CA LEU A 569 14.95 -1.86 17.87
C LEU A 569 13.61 -1.66 17.17
N TRP A 570 13.14 -2.65 16.40
CA TRP A 570 12.01 -2.48 15.49
C TRP A 570 10.66 -2.42 16.22
N LEU A 571 10.51 -3.06 17.38
CA LEU A 571 9.21 -3.20 18.03
C LEU A 571 8.39 -1.89 18.14
N PRO A 572 8.95 -0.74 18.58
CA PRO A 572 8.21 0.52 18.63
C PRO A 572 7.76 1.01 17.26
N TYR A 573 8.55 0.76 16.21
CA TYR A 573 8.20 1.08 14.82
C TYR A 573 7.02 0.26 14.33
N GLY A 574 6.94 -1.04 14.67
CA GLY A 574 5.77 -1.87 14.35
C GLY A 574 4.49 -1.35 15.04
N VAL A 575 4.56 -1.00 16.32
CA VAL A 575 3.42 -0.42 17.05
C VAL A 575 2.99 0.92 16.44
N GLU A 576 3.96 1.78 16.10
CA GLU A 576 3.70 3.05 15.42
C GLU A 576 3.06 2.84 14.04
N ALA A 577 3.55 1.88 13.25
CA ALA A 577 3.00 1.55 11.94
C ALA A 577 1.51 1.16 12.03
N THR A 578 1.11 0.38 13.04
CA THR A 578 -0.30 0.07 13.28
C THR A 578 -1.15 1.32 13.49
N HIS A 579 -0.65 2.33 14.22
CA HIS A 579 -1.38 3.59 14.41
C HIS A 579 -1.45 4.42 13.11
N ASP A 580 -0.36 4.52 12.35
CA ASP A 580 -0.32 5.23 11.06
C ASP A 580 -1.25 4.54 10.02
N TYR A 581 -1.37 3.22 10.09
CA TYR A 581 -2.26 2.44 9.22
C TYR A 581 -3.74 2.72 9.52
N ILE A 582 -4.13 2.86 10.80
CA ILE A 582 -5.49 3.30 11.19
C ILE A 582 -5.83 4.66 10.55
N ALA A 583 -4.89 5.60 10.57
CA ALA A 583 -5.11 6.94 10.03
C ALA A 583 -5.23 6.99 8.50
N THR A 584 -4.61 6.03 7.81
CA THR A 584 -4.58 5.96 6.33
C THR A 584 -5.55 4.93 5.75
N GLY A 585 -6.17 4.09 6.58
CA GLY A 585 -7.03 2.99 6.16
C GLY A 585 -6.28 1.81 5.53
N LYS A 586 -4.95 1.73 5.73
CA LYS A 586 -4.12 0.62 5.24
C LYS A 586 -4.36 -0.63 6.10
N LYS A 587 -4.54 -1.79 5.48
CA LYS A 587 -4.64 -3.08 6.19
C LYS A 587 -3.29 -3.43 6.84
N CYS A 588 -3.32 -3.91 8.08
CA CYS A 588 -2.13 -4.45 8.74
C CYS A 588 -1.77 -5.82 8.17
N VAL A 589 -0.47 -6.09 8.01
CA VAL A 589 0.01 -7.38 7.49
C VAL A 589 -0.01 -8.48 8.57
N PHE A 590 0.23 -8.12 9.83
CA PHE A 590 0.15 -9.05 10.96
C PHE A 590 -0.24 -8.34 12.24
N ASN A 591 -0.64 -9.13 13.24
CA ASN A 591 -1.13 -8.64 14.52
C ASN A 591 0.01 -8.38 15.52
N MET A 592 0.34 -7.11 15.76
CA MET A 592 1.35 -6.69 16.74
C MET A 592 1.01 -7.13 18.17
N TRP A 593 -0.26 -7.24 18.53
CA TRP A 593 -0.67 -7.73 19.87
C TRP A 593 -0.31 -9.19 20.06
N GLU A 594 -0.71 -10.03 19.10
CA GLU A 594 -0.46 -11.47 19.18
C GLU A 594 1.05 -11.76 19.13
N LEU A 595 1.83 -10.97 18.37
CA LEU A 595 3.29 -11.04 18.40
C LEU A 595 3.83 -10.81 19.81
N MET A 596 3.51 -9.67 20.41
CA MET A 596 4.03 -9.32 21.74
C MET A 596 3.57 -10.31 22.80
N LEU A 597 2.31 -10.74 22.74
CA LEU A 597 1.78 -11.74 23.66
C LEU A 597 2.52 -13.08 23.52
N THR A 598 2.77 -13.52 22.30
CA THR A 598 3.54 -14.74 22.00
C THR A 598 4.98 -14.65 22.53
N VAL A 599 5.66 -13.51 22.34
CA VAL A 599 7.01 -13.28 22.90
C VAL A 599 6.99 -13.42 24.42
N LEU A 600 5.99 -12.88 25.11
CA LEU A 600 5.86 -13.00 26.56
C LEU A 600 5.59 -14.44 27.01
N LEU A 601 4.71 -15.16 26.30
CA LEU A 601 4.41 -16.57 26.57
C LEU A 601 5.66 -17.44 26.46
N GLU A 602 6.39 -17.31 25.36
CA GLU A 602 7.63 -18.05 25.14
C GLU A 602 8.74 -17.65 26.13
N TYR A 603 8.79 -16.41 26.59
CA TYR A 603 9.68 -15.97 27.67
C TYR A 603 9.31 -16.61 29.03
N LEU A 604 8.01 -16.78 29.30
CA LEU A 604 7.53 -17.48 30.49
C LEU A 604 7.93 -18.95 30.50
N GLU A 605 8.13 -19.57 29.34
CA GLU A 605 8.67 -20.92 29.22
C GLU A 605 10.21 -20.94 29.24
N ASN A 606 10.85 -20.17 28.36
CA ASN A 606 12.30 -20.11 28.20
C ASN A 606 12.82 -18.66 28.26
N PRO A 607 13.31 -18.21 29.43
CA PRO A 607 13.79 -16.84 29.61
C PRO A 607 14.97 -16.42 28.75
N ARG A 608 15.75 -17.38 28.25
CA ARG A 608 16.98 -17.10 27.49
C ARG A 608 16.72 -17.05 25.98
N LYS A 609 15.48 -17.26 25.55
CA LYS A 609 15.09 -17.28 24.13
C LYS A 609 15.20 -15.90 23.49
N PHE A 610 14.85 -14.87 24.24
CA PHE A 610 14.81 -13.48 23.79
C PHE A 610 15.71 -12.60 24.64
N GLU A 611 16.18 -11.49 24.06
CA GLU A 611 16.88 -10.48 24.83
C GLU A 611 15.95 -9.79 25.83
N GLU A 612 16.44 -9.61 27.06
CA GLU A 612 15.64 -9.08 28.16
C GLU A 612 15.10 -7.67 27.88
N GLY A 613 15.90 -6.81 27.23
CA GLY A 613 15.49 -5.47 26.85
C GLY A 613 14.29 -5.47 25.88
N MET A 614 14.25 -6.43 24.97
CA MET A 614 13.12 -6.61 24.04
C MET A 614 11.87 -7.11 24.77
N VAL A 615 12.00 -8.11 25.64
CA VAL A 615 10.88 -8.64 26.44
C VAL A 615 10.24 -7.55 27.30
N ARG A 616 11.06 -6.70 27.96
CA ARG A 616 10.58 -5.56 28.75
C ARG A 616 9.79 -4.56 27.91
N ARG A 617 10.24 -4.30 26.67
CA ARG A 617 9.53 -3.43 25.73
C ARG A 617 8.21 -4.06 25.31
N CYS A 618 8.19 -5.32 24.88
CA CYS A 618 6.94 -6.04 24.56
C CYS A 618 5.93 -5.98 25.71
N HIS A 619 6.40 -6.21 26.93
CA HIS A 619 5.54 -6.14 28.11
C HIS A 619 4.94 -4.74 28.33
N SER A 620 5.78 -3.71 28.28
CA SER A 620 5.36 -2.33 28.57
C SER A 620 4.36 -1.82 27.53
N GLU A 621 4.66 -2.00 26.24
CA GLU A 621 3.79 -1.60 25.12
C GLU A 621 2.46 -2.36 25.16
N LEU A 622 2.50 -3.69 25.32
CA LEU A 622 1.31 -4.51 25.37
C LEU A 622 0.44 -4.18 26.59
N LEU A 623 1.03 -3.88 27.75
CA LEU A 623 0.30 -3.48 28.95
C LEU A 623 -0.42 -2.14 28.76
N GLU A 624 0.24 -1.15 28.14
CA GLU A 624 -0.38 0.15 27.84
C GLU A 624 -1.56 -0.02 26.88
N MET A 625 -1.35 -0.75 25.78
CA MET A 625 -2.37 -1.04 24.79
C MET A 625 -3.55 -1.81 25.41
N PHE A 626 -3.28 -2.82 26.25
CA PHE A 626 -4.28 -3.60 26.99
C PHE A 626 -5.14 -2.73 27.90
N ASN A 627 -4.52 -1.87 28.71
CA ASN A 627 -5.25 -1.01 29.63
C ASN A 627 -6.14 -0.01 28.90
N ARG A 628 -5.68 0.53 27.75
CA ARG A 628 -6.46 1.42 26.90
C ARG A 628 -7.69 0.71 26.33
N GLU A 629 -7.52 -0.48 25.77
CA GLU A 629 -8.61 -1.26 25.17
C GLU A 629 -9.65 -1.67 26.22
N VAL A 630 -9.22 -2.19 27.38
CA VAL A 630 -10.12 -2.55 28.48
C VAL A 630 -10.89 -1.35 29.00
N LYS A 631 -10.27 -0.17 29.07
CA LYS A 631 -10.97 1.05 29.46
C LYS A 631 -12.11 1.38 28.48
N THR A 632 -11.85 1.31 27.18
CA THR A 632 -12.87 1.53 26.14
C THR A 632 -14.00 0.49 26.24
N LEU A 633 -13.66 -0.80 26.39
CA LEU A 633 -14.65 -1.86 26.54
C LEU A 633 -15.53 -1.69 27.80
N ASN A 634 -14.95 -1.25 28.92
CA ASN A 634 -15.72 -0.97 30.14
C ASN A 634 -16.70 0.20 29.95
N GLN A 635 -16.35 1.20 29.13
CA GLN A 635 -17.27 2.30 28.80
C GLN A 635 -18.41 1.83 27.88
N LEU A 636 -18.18 0.80 27.07
CA LEU A 636 -19.17 0.19 26.18
C LEU A 636 -20.07 -0.85 26.86
N ALA A 637 -19.74 -1.28 28.08
CA ALA A 637 -20.46 -2.34 28.78
C ALA A 637 -21.93 -2.00 29.06
N ASP A 638 -22.27 -0.70 29.19
CA ASP A 638 -23.63 -0.23 29.39
C ASP A 638 -24.45 -0.15 28.08
N VAL A 639 -23.78 -0.25 26.93
CA VAL A 639 -24.39 -0.16 25.58
C VAL A 639 -24.53 -1.55 24.96
N VAL A 640 -23.50 -2.38 25.04
CA VAL A 640 -23.48 -3.73 24.46
C VAL A 640 -23.71 -4.77 25.55
N CYS A 641 -24.96 -5.19 25.71
CA CYS A 641 -25.37 -6.14 26.75
C CYS A 641 -24.97 -7.60 26.44
N ALA A 642 -24.81 -7.96 25.17
CA ALA A 642 -24.51 -9.33 24.75
C ALA A 642 -23.01 -9.52 24.54
N GLN A 643 -22.40 -10.38 25.36
CA GLN A 643 -20.98 -10.74 25.29
C GLN A 643 -20.82 -12.23 24.97
N ASN A 644 -19.99 -12.54 23.99
CA ASN A 644 -19.74 -13.89 23.49
C ASN A 644 -18.25 -14.16 23.33
N GLU A 645 -17.86 -15.44 23.27
CA GLU A 645 -16.51 -15.84 22.88
C GLU A 645 -16.48 -16.18 21.39
N ALA A 646 -15.47 -15.68 20.69
CA ALA A 646 -15.23 -15.99 19.30
C ALA A 646 -14.54 -17.36 19.17
N LYS A 647 -14.99 -18.19 18.23
CA LYS A 647 -14.47 -19.55 17.98
C LYS A 647 -13.64 -19.59 16.70
N GLY A 648 -12.82 -20.63 16.55
CA GLY A 648 -12.07 -20.87 15.31
C GLY A 648 -10.74 -20.12 15.20
N PHE A 649 -10.30 -19.41 16.23
CA PHE A 649 -8.99 -18.75 16.28
C PHE A 649 -7.92 -19.73 16.75
N THR A 650 -6.79 -19.81 16.05
CA THR A 650 -5.62 -20.55 16.52
C THR A 650 -5.00 -19.82 17.70
N ARG A 651 -5.30 -20.28 18.92
CA ARG A 651 -4.68 -19.77 20.15
C ARG A 651 -3.37 -20.52 20.36
N ARG A 652 -2.22 -19.83 20.38
CA ARG A 652 -1.04 -20.43 21.02
C ARG A 652 -1.36 -20.58 22.51
N HIS A 653 -1.73 -21.80 22.91
CA HIS A 653 -2.00 -22.12 24.30
C HIS A 653 -0.69 -22.10 25.10
N ILE A 654 -0.76 -21.60 26.34
CA ILE A 654 0.31 -21.66 27.35
C ILE A 654 0.79 -23.12 27.60
N ASP A 655 -0.02 -24.12 27.24
CA ASP A 655 0.24 -25.55 27.49
C ASP A 655 0.47 -26.38 26.21
N ASP A 656 0.43 -25.78 25.02
CA ASP A 656 0.67 -26.53 23.78
C ASP A 656 2.18 -26.77 23.58
N LYS A 657 2.66 -27.86 24.19
CA LYS A 657 3.93 -28.52 23.86
C LYS A 657 3.87 -29.19 22.48
N LEU A 658 3.62 -28.41 21.44
CA LEU A 658 3.88 -28.76 20.05
C LEU A 658 4.77 -27.66 19.50
N ARG A 659 6.09 -27.81 19.64
CA ARG A 659 6.90 -28.28 18.50
C ARG A 659 6.32 -27.81 17.17
N VAL A 660 6.56 -26.54 16.83
CA VAL A 660 7.10 -26.31 15.50
C VAL A 660 8.56 -26.74 15.61
N ASP A 661 8.78 -28.06 15.60
CA ASP A 661 10.07 -28.56 15.15
C ASP A 661 10.20 -27.97 13.74
N ILE A 662 11.09 -26.99 13.56
CA ILE A 662 11.73 -26.80 12.27
C ILE A 662 12.62 -28.04 12.08
N GLN A 663 11.98 -29.19 11.87
CA GLN A 663 12.63 -30.31 11.23
C GLN A 663 12.65 -29.93 9.76
N VAL A 664 13.81 -29.49 9.31
CA VAL A 664 14.28 -29.93 8.00
C VAL A 664 14.27 -31.45 8.05
N THR A 665 13.14 -32.09 7.71
CA THR A 665 13.01 -33.54 7.78
C THR A 665 13.78 -34.14 6.62
N VAL A 666 15.05 -34.44 6.89
CA VAL A 666 15.78 -35.49 6.19
C VAL A 666 15.46 -36.79 6.91
N THR A 667 14.77 -37.72 6.24
CA THR A 667 15.11 -39.15 6.31
C THR A 667 14.67 -39.86 5.03
N SER A 668 15.66 -40.29 4.27
CA SER A 668 15.59 -41.34 3.26
C SER A 668 15.36 -42.71 3.90
N SER A 669 14.37 -43.48 3.42
CA SER A 669 14.46 -44.95 3.30
C SER A 669 13.21 -45.55 2.63
N ASN A 670 13.49 -46.50 1.75
CA ASN A 670 12.62 -47.25 0.84
C ASN A 670 11.39 -47.95 1.46
N ASN A 671 10.45 -48.22 0.53
CA ASN A 671 9.50 -49.33 0.39
C ASN A 671 8.00 -49.10 0.65
N GLU A 672 7.29 -49.18 -0.50
CA GLU A 672 6.09 -49.99 -0.81
C GLU A 672 4.70 -49.51 -0.35
N ASP A 673 3.93 -49.13 -1.38
CA ASP A 673 2.50 -49.36 -1.62
C ASP A 673 1.46 -48.86 -0.62
N ALA A 674 0.81 -47.73 -0.97
CA ALA A 674 -0.65 -47.62 -0.96
C ALA A 674 -1.11 -46.45 -1.85
N ASN A 675 -1.89 -46.79 -2.89
CA ASN A 675 -2.69 -45.87 -3.69
C ASN A 675 -3.65 -45.06 -2.82
N GLU A 676 -3.64 -43.74 -2.94
CA GLU A 676 -4.82 -42.89 -2.78
C GLU A 676 -4.69 -41.70 -3.74
N GLU A 677 -5.42 -41.77 -4.85
CA GLU A 677 -5.74 -40.63 -5.69
C GLU A 677 -6.69 -39.70 -4.90
N SER A 678 -6.19 -38.53 -4.50
CA SER A 678 -7.04 -37.35 -4.33
C SER A 678 -6.25 -36.12 -4.74
N VAL A 679 -6.72 -35.51 -5.83
CA VAL A 679 -6.32 -34.19 -6.30
C VAL A 679 -6.72 -33.20 -5.21
N SER A 680 -5.74 -32.76 -4.42
CA SER A 680 -5.87 -31.55 -3.61
C SER A 680 -5.29 -30.40 -4.42
N SER A 681 -6.19 -29.51 -4.84
CA SER A 681 -5.85 -28.14 -5.14
C SER A 681 -5.07 -27.58 -3.94
N ALA A 682 -3.80 -27.28 -4.13
CA ALA A 682 -3.01 -26.49 -3.21
C ALA A 682 -3.54 -25.05 -3.23
N GLY A 683 -4.69 -24.86 -2.56
CA GLY A 683 -5.16 -23.56 -2.14
C GLY A 683 -4.21 -23.03 -1.08
N ASN A 684 -3.92 -21.73 -1.16
CA ASN A 684 -3.16 -20.96 -0.19
C ASN A 684 -3.69 -21.21 1.23
N ASP A 685 -3.03 -22.08 1.99
CA ASP A 685 -3.23 -22.23 3.44
C ASP A 685 -2.40 -21.17 4.18
N ASP A 686 -2.59 -19.91 3.78
CA ASP A 686 -1.92 -18.74 4.33
C ASP A 686 -3.00 -17.75 4.81
N GLY A 687 -3.38 -17.81 6.09
CA GLY A 687 -3.40 -16.57 6.87
C GLY A 687 -4.69 -16.00 7.46
N ASP A 688 -5.91 -16.51 7.27
CA ASP A 688 -7.12 -15.76 7.67
C ASP A 688 -7.70 -16.11 9.06
N ASP A 689 -6.86 -16.10 10.10
CA ASP A 689 -7.33 -16.10 11.50
C ASP A 689 -7.58 -14.69 12.06
N ASP A 690 -7.17 -13.65 11.34
CA ASP A 690 -7.22 -12.26 11.81
C ASP A 690 -8.57 -11.61 11.45
N ILE A 691 -9.16 -10.86 12.39
CA ILE A 691 -10.42 -10.13 12.19
C ILE A 691 -10.12 -8.67 11.89
N PHE A 692 -10.64 -8.13 10.80
CA PHE A 692 -10.43 -6.73 10.41
C PHE A 692 -11.61 -5.83 10.79
N CYS A 693 -11.31 -4.64 11.29
CA CYS A 693 -12.32 -3.61 11.50
C CYS A 693 -12.81 -3.07 10.14
N SER A 694 -14.11 -3.06 9.91
CA SER A 694 -14.77 -2.49 8.73
C SER A 694 -14.47 -0.99 8.56
N SER A 695 -14.21 -0.25 9.66
CA SER A 695 -13.95 1.19 9.64
C SER A 695 -12.46 1.51 9.45
N CYS A 696 -11.61 1.29 10.45
CA CYS A 696 -10.17 1.59 10.34
C CYS A 696 -9.33 0.59 9.54
N LYS A 697 -9.89 -0.54 9.11
CA LYS A 697 -9.21 -1.60 8.33
C LYS A 697 -8.05 -2.31 9.04
N THR A 698 -7.81 -2.04 10.32
CA THR A 698 -6.79 -2.76 11.09
C THR A 698 -7.33 -4.00 11.77
N ILE A 699 -6.42 -4.87 12.20
CA ILE A 699 -6.74 -6.10 12.92
C ILE A 699 -7.29 -5.75 14.32
N CYS A 700 -8.44 -6.32 14.65
CA CYS A 700 -9.07 -6.18 15.97
C CYS A 700 -8.20 -6.92 17.01
N PRO A 701 -7.84 -6.29 18.15
CA PRO A 701 -6.90 -6.88 19.11
C PRO A 701 -7.36 -8.21 19.74
N PHE A 702 -8.07 -8.15 20.87
CA PHE A 702 -8.58 -9.31 21.58
C PHE A 702 -10.12 -9.34 21.66
N ALA A 703 -10.78 -8.32 21.11
CA ALA A 703 -12.23 -8.22 21.03
C ALA A 703 -12.68 -7.40 19.82
N PHE A 704 -13.90 -7.64 19.36
CA PHE A 704 -14.56 -6.85 18.32
C PHE A 704 -16.08 -6.82 18.56
N VAL A 705 -16.76 -5.82 18.01
CA VAL A 705 -18.22 -5.69 18.04
C VAL A 705 -18.77 -5.98 16.66
N ALA A 706 -19.75 -6.89 16.58
CA ALA A 706 -20.53 -7.13 15.37
C ALA A 706 -21.75 -6.19 15.37
N HIS A 707 -21.73 -5.19 14.50
CA HIS A 707 -22.79 -4.19 14.35
C HIS A 707 -23.71 -4.55 13.17
N SER A 708 -25.02 -4.63 13.39
CA SER A 708 -25.98 -5.03 12.35
C SER A 708 -26.73 -3.84 11.75
N LYS A 709 -26.50 -3.57 10.45
CA LYS A 709 -27.13 -2.46 9.72
C LYS A 709 -28.59 -2.71 9.29
N SER A 710 -29.07 -3.95 9.31
CA SER A 710 -30.36 -4.33 8.73
C SER A 710 -31.27 -5.03 9.73
N THR A 711 -32.54 -4.59 9.78
CA THR A 711 -33.56 -5.22 10.62
C THR A 711 -33.92 -6.65 10.18
N ARG A 712 -33.49 -7.09 8.99
CA ARG A 712 -33.82 -8.39 8.38
C ARG A 712 -32.85 -9.52 8.74
N TYR A 713 -31.70 -9.25 9.36
CA TYR A 713 -30.74 -10.32 9.68
C TYR A 713 -31.15 -11.05 10.96
N SER A 714 -32.03 -12.04 10.85
CA SER A 714 -32.61 -12.76 12.00
C SER A 714 -31.83 -14.01 12.45
N LYS A 715 -30.55 -14.19 12.07
CA LYS A 715 -29.78 -15.42 12.33
C LYS A 715 -28.64 -15.25 13.35
N ARG A 716 -28.96 -14.75 14.56
CA ARG A 716 -28.00 -14.62 15.70
C ARG A 716 -27.23 -15.92 16.02
N ARG A 717 -27.85 -17.10 15.88
CA ARG A 717 -27.20 -18.39 16.17
C ARG A 717 -26.10 -18.80 15.20
N ARG A 718 -25.98 -18.17 14.01
CA ARG A 718 -24.95 -18.52 13.01
C ARG A 718 -23.60 -17.85 13.31
N LEU A 719 -23.61 -16.68 13.94
CA LEU A 719 -22.42 -15.86 14.19
C LEU A 719 -21.45 -16.50 15.21
N GLN A 720 -21.99 -17.15 16.26
CA GLN A 720 -21.18 -17.75 17.35
C GLN A 720 -20.33 -18.96 16.93
N SER A 721 -20.55 -19.52 15.75
CA SER A 721 -19.80 -20.68 15.22
C SER A 721 -18.91 -20.33 14.03
N MET A 722 -18.83 -19.06 13.64
CA MET A 722 -18.09 -18.63 12.46
C MET A 722 -16.59 -18.59 12.68
N LYS A 723 -15.84 -18.93 11.64
CA LYS A 723 -14.39 -18.71 11.54
C LYS A 723 -14.08 -17.27 11.15
N PRO A 724 -12.85 -16.78 11.37
CA PRO A 724 -12.50 -15.39 11.07
C PRO A 724 -12.68 -15.01 9.60
N GLU A 725 -12.36 -15.90 8.66
CA GLU A 725 -12.68 -15.77 7.22
C GLU A 725 -14.16 -15.44 6.96
N GLU A 726 -15.08 -16.21 7.58
CA GLU A 726 -16.52 -16.03 7.38
C GLU A 726 -17.01 -14.69 7.93
N TRP A 727 -16.42 -14.24 9.05
CA TRP A 727 -16.67 -12.93 9.62
C TRP A 727 -16.24 -11.81 8.66
N ASN A 728 -15.00 -11.88 8.17
CA ASN A 728 -14.46 -10.88 7.24
C ASN A 728 -15.27 -10.84 5.93
N GLN A 729 -15.66 -12.00 5.38
CA GLN A 729 -16.51 -12.08 4.18
C GLN A 729 -17.88 -11.43 4.39
N LEU A 730 -18.54 -11.64 5.53
CA LEU A 730 -19.82 -10.98 5.82
C LEU A 730 -19.69 -9.46 5.97
N ALA A 731 -18.56 -9.02 6.55
CA ALA A 731 -18.25 -7.60 6.66
C ALA A 731 -18.01 -6.96 5.28
N GLU A 732 -17.31 -7.66 4.38
CA GLU A 732 -17.06 -7.22 3.01
C GLU A 732 -18.35 -7.18 2.17
N GLN A 733 -19.27 -8.14 2.37
CA GLN A 733 -20.58 -8.14 1.72
C GLN A 733 -21.52 -7.02 2.22
N GLY A 734 -21.19 -6.38 3.35
CA GLY A 734 -21.95 -5.29 3.96
C GLY A 734 -23.16 -5.75 4.76
N ASP A 735 -23.26 -7.05 5.07
CA ASP A 735 -24.34 -7.61 5.88
C ASP A 735 -24.23 -7.21 7.36
N ILE A 736 -23.00 -7.08 7.85
CA ILE A 736 -22.62 -6.61 9.18
C ILE A 736 -21.42 -5.68 9.08
N ASP A 737 -21.21 -4.83 10.08
CA ASP A 737 -19.93 -4.16 10.29
C ASP A 737 -19.21 -4.84 11.46
N ILE A 738 -17.94 -5.19 11.26
CA ILE A 738 -17.06 -5.60 12.35
C ILE A 738 -16.31 -4.35 12.82
N LEU A 739 -16.42 -4.00 14.10
CA LEU A 739 -15.81 -2.78 14.63
C LEU A 739 -14.88 -3.11 15.79
N CYS A 740 -13.68 -2.52 15.78
CA CYS A 740 -12.83 -2.52 16.97
C CYS A 740 -13.51 -1.68 18.08
N ALA A 741 -13.10 -1.87 19.34
CA ALA A 741 -13.75 -1.19 20.46
C ALA A 741 -13.73 0.34 20.30
N HIS A 742 -12.65 0.89 19.75
CA HIS A 742 -12.48 2.32 19.53
C HIS A 742 -13.43 2.90 18.46
N ASP A 743 -13.54 2.26 17.30
CA ASP A 743 -14.44 2.74 16.24
C ASP A 743 -15.92 2.51 16.58
N TYR A 744 -16.23 1.46 17.34
CA TYR A 744 -17.56 1.27 17.89
C TYR A 744 -17.91 2.37 18.91
N PHE A 745 -16.98 2.71 19.81
CA PHE A 745 -17.17 3.82 20.75
C PHE A 745 -17.43 5.15 20.04
N ARG A 746 -16.69 5.46 18.97
CA ARG A 746 -16.95 6.64 18.13
C ARG A 746 -18.31 6.61 17.43
N LEU A 747 -18.78 5.42 17.03
CA LEU A 747 -20.10 5.26 16.42
C LEU A 747 -21.20 5.60 17.42
N VAL A 748 -21.05 5.16 18.68
CA VAL A 748 -21.98 5.47 19.78
C VAL A 748 -21.95 6.97 20.11
N GLU A 749 -20.78 7.58 20.28
CA GLU A 749 -20.66 9.02 20.58
C GLU A 749 -21.33 9.89 19.51
N LYS A 750 -21.18 9.55 18.22
CA LYS A 750 -21.85 10.27 17.13
C LYS A 750 -23.37 10.16 17.18
N ALA A 751 -23.91 9.00 17.57
CA ALA A 751 -25.34 8.81 17.69
C ALA A 751 -25.92 9.63 18.85
N ASP A 752 -25.17 9.79 19.94
CA ASP A 752 -25.55 10.64 21.07
C ASP A 752 -25.54 12.14 20.70
N GLU A 753 -24.64 12.57 19.80
CA GLU A 753 -24.56 13.97 19.32
C GLU A 753 -25.68 14.34 18.33
N GLU A 754 -26.26 13.37 17.61
CA GLU A 754 -27.27 13.60 16.56
C GLU A 754 -28.71 13.84 17.09
N ASP A 755 -28.92 13.93 18.42
CA ASP A 755 -30.22 14.20 19.07
C ASP A 755 -31.37 13.28 18.56
N VAL A 756 -31.02 12.05 18.15
CA VAL A 756 -31.99 11.02 17.80
C VAL A 756 -32.73 10.64 19.08
N SER A 757 -34.07 10.59 19.06
CA SER A 757 -34.86 10.31 20.27
C SER A 757 -34.35 9.06 21.01
N ASP A 758 -34.24 9.13 22.35
CA ASP A 758 -33.66 8.09 23.22
C ASP A 758 -34.15 6.65 22.94
N ASP A 759 -35.36 6.49 22.40
CA ASP A 759 -35.93 5.18 22.04
C ASP A 759 -35.40 4.65 20.69
N GLU A 760 -35.20 5.50 19.67
CA GLU A 760 -34.66 5.10 18.36
C GLU A 760 -33.14 4.86 18.40
N SER A 761 -32.40 5.59 19.24
CA SER A 761 -30.95 5.41 19.42
C SER A 761 -30.64 4.11 20.17
N ARG A 762 -31.45 3.73 21.16
CA ARG A 762 -31.30 2.47 21.91
C ARG A 762 -31.62 1.23 21.06
N GLU A 763 -32.72 1.26 20.30
CA GLU A 763 -33.07 0.15 19.40
C GLU A 763 -31.98 -0.14 18.34
N ARG A 764 -31.20 0.88 17.96
CA ARG A 764 -30.11 0.80 16.97
C ARG A 764 -28.96 -0.09 17.43
N PHE A 765 -28.60 -0.06 18.71
CA PHE A 765 -27.45 -0.77 19.26
C PHE A 765 -27.82 -2.02 20.07
N GLU A 766 -29.11 -2.21 20.41
CA GLU A 766 -29.64 -3.39 21.12
C GLU A 766 -29.32 -4.74 20.48
N ARG A 767 -28.94 -4.75 19.20
CA ARG A 767 -28.64 -5.96 18.43
C ARG A 767 -27.16 -6.24 18.28
N ASP A 768 -26.31 -5.34 18.74
CA ASP A 768 -24.88 -5.47 18.62
C ASP A 768 -24.35 -6.45 19.67
N GLU A 769 -23.35 -7.21 19.28
CA GLU A 769 -22.78 -8.26 20.12
C GLU A 769 -21.26 -8.07 20.20
N LEU A 770 -20.73 -8.11 21.42
CA LEU A 770 -19.29 -8.08 21.69
C LEU A 770 -18.74 -9.50 21.66
N TYR A 771 -17.69 -9.72 20.88
CA TYR A 771 -17.00 -11.00 20.75
C TYR A 771 -15.57 -10.88 21.28
N TYR A 772 -15.19 -11.73 22.23
CA TYR A 772 -13.82 -11.86 22.71
C TYR A 772 -13.07 -12.93 21.91
N ILE A 773 -11.98 -12.54 21.25
CA ILE A 773 -10.99 -13.44 20.64
C ILE A 773 -10.20 -14.15 21.76
N ARG A 774 -9.78 -13.36 22.76
CA ARG A 774 -9.13 -13.82 23.99
C ARG A 774 -9.68 -13.03 25.18
N HIS A 775 -10.02 -13.71 26.27
CA HIS A 775 -10.65 -13.05 27.41
C HIS A 775 -9.65 -12.10 28.11
N PRO A 776 -10.07 -10.89 28.54
CA PRO A 776 -9.17 -9.92 29.18
C PRO A 776 -8.46 -10.45 30.43
N ASP A 777 -9.11 -11.35 31.18
CA ASP A 777 -8.55 -11.95 32.39
C ASP A 777 -7.31 -12.82 32.11
N GLU A 778 -7.32 -13.56 31.01
CA GLU A 778 -6.19 -14.38 30.59
C GLU A 778 -4.98 -13.51 30.24
N ILE A 779 -5.21 -12.45 29.46
CA ILE A 779 -4.15 -11.50 29.06
C ILE A 779 -3.57 -10.84 30.31
N ARG A 780 -4.43 -10.43 31.26
CA ARG A 780 -4.00 -9.82 32.52
C ARG A 780 -3.14 -10.78 33.36
N ASP A 781 -3.49 -12.06 33.39
CA ASP A 781 -2.67 -13.07 34.08
C ASP A 781 -1.29 -13.24 33.43
N ILE A 782 -1.23 -13.34 32.09
CA ILE A 782 0.03 -13.43 31.34
C ILE A 782 0.92 -12.22 31.62
N LEU A 783 0.36 -11.00 31.53
CA LEU A 783 1.09 -9.75 31.81
C LEU A 783 1.62 -9.70 33.25
N LYS A 784 0.86 -10.19 34.24
CA LYS A 784 1.30 -10.26 35.63
C LYS A 784 2.42 -11.26 35.84
N ARG A 785 2.30 -12.47 35.27
CA ARG A 785 3.35 -13.51 35.35
C ARG A 785 4.63 -13.03 34.68
N ALA A 786 4.51 -12.41 33.51
CA ALA A 786 5.66 -11.85 32.78
C ALA A 786 6.35 -10.76 33.60
N GLN A 787 5.60 -9.81 34.16
CA GLN A 787 6.13 -8.77 35.05
C GLN A 787 6.88 -9.38 36.24
N HIS A 788 6.27 -10.35 36.94
CA HIS A 788 6.91 -10.96 38.11
C HIS A 788 8.24 -11.64 37.75
N LYS A 789 8.29 -12.31 36.60
CA LYS A 789 9.50 -12.97 36.10
C LYS A 789 10.58 -11.96 35.70
N ILE A 790 10.20 -10.89 35.00
CA ILE A 790 11.06 -9.75 34.65
C ILE A 790 11.66 -9.10 35.91
N ASP A 791 10.86 -8.91 36.96
CA ASP A 791 11.31 -8.32 38.23
C ASP A 791 12.22 -9.28 39.02
N SER A 792 11.97 -10.59 38.93
CA SER A 792 12.79 -11.60 39.62
C SER A 792 14.21 -11.69 39.06
N MET A 793 14.41 -11.40 37.77
CA MET A 793 15.72 -11.42 37.11
C MET A 793 16.58 -10.19 37.44
N LEU A 794 15.96 -9.11 37.94
CA LEU A 794 16.68 -7.90 38.39
C LEU A 794 17.27 -8.03 39.79
N ARG A 795 16.83 -9.03 40.55
CA ARG A 795 17.30 -9.31 41.91
C ARG A 795 18.39 -10.36 41.87
#